data_AF-A0A415SP73-F1
#
_entry.id   AF-A0A415SP73-F1
#
_cell.length_a   1.000
_cell.length_b   1.000
_cell.length_c   1.000
_cell.angle_alpha   90.00
_cell.angle_beta   90.00
_cell.angle_gamma   90.00
#
_symmetry.space_group_name_H-M   'P 1'
#
loop_
_entity.id
_entity.type
_entity.pdbx_description
1 polymer ?
#
loop_
_entity_poly.entity_id
_entity_poly.type
_entity_poly.pdbx_seq_one_letter_code
_entity_poly.pdbx_strand_id
1 'polypeptide(L)'
;MNLIEQCQQWNEQDEFQKIIDAIEAIPADQRTPELDSELARAYNNLAEPTDRHLFQKSLALLKPHENYFKGDHCWNFRIAYAYYYLEQEGRALHYFRQALDARPGDEDTRQMIEACRKDLSLPRFNKTFRERTEKAWAAFEREEARLRKIMREDIRHERSKELISRCERVLSIALSDTAFELGCQKDRYELVLSPEGERMKLFPLVYFQQHAPASVRKNWDIIVGRQKNPHSTIRIDEYEVKGKDVDVWIEQIKGKQVVLTLYCEKLLPLLKENENKAWWMVANLMSHELGEIAYLSLIRSFELTATPKKGISTKLSVLSDALKAMNLPDYKDAEEFLIHNRINYNLSPEEDKNADWRLDVFTGSACVPALINGYLSAEPDAMDELHQDGIVAGFFIYPAIEAVEGEERTKQMQQLRDDLQEKIRKQAGDDVVAFLGGATGLYCGYLDFMAWDLRKLLEVAADVFSHTNLPWAYFHSFRRDVSTVRIWERTVEEEAHQQGIHPDTGSLLSAEDLRALEAFHEGATGYFGKMFSYIVDFVRKGVKEGRFTEEQARADLQIALWYSYSCINLTSYEYYYRAMQWMPDSEKNAKGCATWYYRYSCALMYCSRLEEALKYAEQGAKEEPDYPWIWLQVGKLRYYFGDKKGALEAVKQGLSLEPGDYEFLTLGREIELGASLEQMEFHWINPDADRDLLNGLDEEADDKRCTISCLTVNPEGLARFHRIFTPGLVTDYVKNSPYCRFNYQTQHGKVEVVFKMNEAGLSKLQADWLVMVKDALDDGRWAAHRTTENQEGALETIVLGLDYSILLEYKLKGPDEGYVQVWLNKDGTPVSNESGD
;
A
#
# COMPACT_ATOMS: atom_id res chain seq x y z
N MET A 1 -57.64 16.55 30.43
CA MET A 1 -56.36 16.12 29.88
C MET A 1 -55.55 17.36 29.61
N ASN A 2 -54.38 17.49 30.22
CA ASN A 2 -53.47 18.60 29.93
C ASN A 2 -52.76 18.34 28.58
N LEU A 3 -52.11 19.36 28.01
CA LEU A 3 -51.48 19.23 26.69
C LEU A 3 -50.38 18.15 26.67
N ILE A 4 -49.62 17.98 27.76
CA ILE A 4 -48.55 16.97 27.86
C ILE A 4 -49.14 15.55 27.79
N GLU A 5 -50.23 15.27 28.53
CA GLU A 5 -50.95 14.00 28.47
C GLU A 5 -51.49 13.72 27.05
N GLN A 6 -51.95 14.76 26.35
CA GLN A 6 -52.38 14.64 24.95
C GLN A 6 -51.21 14.30 24.02
N CYS A 7 -50.03 14.92 24.25
CA CYS A 7 -48.82 14.63 23.47
C CYS A 7 -48.34 13.20 23.67
N GLN A 8 -48.46 12.65 24.89
CA GLN A 8 -48.14 11.25 25.17
C GLN A 8 -49.02 10.29 24.37
N GLN A 9 -50.33 10.53 24.33
CA GLN A 9 -51.26 9.71 23.52
C GLN A 9 -50.96 9.79 22.02
N TRP A 10 -50.69 11.00 21.50
CA TRP A 10 -50.31 11.16 20.09
C TRP A 10 -49.00 10.45 19.77
N ASN A 11 -48.04 10.47 20.70
CA ASN A 11 -46.77 9.76 20.52
C ASN A 11 -46.97 8.23 20.46
N GLU A 12 -47.85 7.66 21.29
CA GLU A 12 -48.18 6.22 21.25
C GLU A 12 -48.93 5.81 19.97
N GLN A 13 -49.52 6.78 19.26
CA GLN A 13 -50.25 6.58 18.00
C GLN A 13 -49.41 6.96 16.76
N ASP A 14 -48.11 7.24 16.95
CA ASP A 14 -47.19 7.74 15.91
C ASP A 14 -47.66 9.04 15.23
N GLU A 15 -48.50 9.84 15.90
CA GLU A 15 -49.05 11.11 15.39
C GLU A 15 -48.14 12.30 15.71
N PHE A 16 -46.83 12.19 15.41
CA PHE A 16 -45.81 13.17 15.81
C PHE A 16 -46.07 14.58 15.25
N GLN A 17 -46.58 14.69 14.02
CA GLN A 17 -46.91 15.99 13.42
C GLN A 17 -47.97 16.75 14.23
N LYS A 18 -48.94 16.06 14.85
CA LYS A 18 -49.95 16.73 15.69
C LYS A 18 -49.33 17.34 16.94
N ILE A 19 -48.32 16.69 17.52
CA ILE A 19 -47.55 17.22 18.65
C ILE A 19 -46.82 18.49 18.22
N ILE A 20 -46.14 18.44 17.06
CA ILE A 20 -45.42 19.59 16.51
C ILE A 20 -46.38 20.77 16.28
N ASP A 21 -47.46 20.56 15.53
CA ASP A 21 -48.43 21.62 15.21
C ASP A 21 -49.04 22.24 16.47
N ALA A 22 -49.37 21.42 17.48
CA ALA A 22 -49.98 21.88 18.72
C ALA A 22 -49.03 22.71 19.59
N ILE A 23 -47.78 22.28 19.74
CA ILE A 23 -46.80 23.00 20.58
C ILE A 23 -46.24 24.23 19.84
N GLU A 24 -46.04 24.15 18.52
CA GLU A 24 -45.55 25.30 17.73
C GLU A 24 -46.51 26.47 17.69
N ALA A 25 -47.82 26.22 17.85
CA ALA A 25 -48.83 27.26 18.00
C ALA A 25 -48.67 28.12 19.28
N ILE A 26 -47.91 27.62 20.27
CA ILE A 26 -47.58 28.35 21.49
C ILE A 26 -46.31 29.19 21.24
N PRO A 27 -46.31 30.50 21.55
CA PRO A 27 -45.11 31.33 21.48
C PRO A 27 -43.93 30.73 22.26
N ALA A 28 -42.71 30.79 21.72
CA ALA A 28 -41.54 30.15 22.31
C ALA A 28 -41.22 30.62 23.73
N ASP A 29 -41.50 31.90 24.04
CA ASP A 29 -41.33 32.50 25.37
C ASP A 29 -42.37 32.05 26.40
N GLN A 30 -43.43 31.34 25.96
CA GLN A 30 -44.50 30.81 26.80
C GLN A 30 -44.43 29.30 26.99
N ARG A 31 -43.50 28.60 26.32
CA ARG A 31 -43.32 27.15 26.45
C ARG A 31 -42.56 26.82 27.74
N THR A 32 -42.97 25.76 28.43
CA THR A 32 -42.20 25.23 29.56
C THR A 32 -41.11 24.28 29.06
N PRO A 33 -40.07 24.01 29.87
CA PRO A 33 -39.04 23.03 29.51
C PRO A 33 -39.61 21.67 29.12
N GLU A 34 -40.70 21.21 29.74
CA GLU A 34 -41.39 19.97 29.37
C GLU A 34 -42.03 20.03 27.99
N LEU A 35 -42.68 21.15 27.63
CA LEU A 35 -43.26 21.31 26.29
C LEU A 35 -42.17 21.34 25.23
N ASP A 36 -41.04 22.01 25.49
CA ASP A 36 -39.90 22.00 24.57
C ASP A 36 -39.28 20.59 24.45
N SER A 37 -39.19 19.85 25.55
CA SER A 37 -38.71 18.46 25.56
C SER A 37 -39.65 17.52 24.79
N GLU A 38 -40.97 17.70 24.89
CA GLU A 38 -41.96 16.95 24.12
C GLU A 38 -41.95 17.31 22.63
N LEU A 39 -41.78 18.59 22.30
CA LEU A 39 -41.61 19.04 20.92
C LEU A 39 -40.32 18.46 20.31
N ALA A 40 -39.22 18.44 21.07
CA ALA A 40 -37.96 17.85 20.65
C ALA A 40 -38.09 16.33 20.40
N ARG A 41 -38.84 15.62 21.26
CA ARG A 41 -39.17 14.19 21.03
C ARG A 41 -39.94 13.99 19.73
N ALA A 42 -40.97 14.81 19.49
CA ALA A 42 -41.75 14.70 18.25
C ALA A 42 -40.89 14.98 17.01
N TYR A 43 -39.96 15.94 17.09
CA TYR A 43 -38.99 16.18 16.03
C TYR A 43 -38.06 14.98 15.78
N ASN A 44 -37.50 14.39 16.84
CA ASN A 44 -36.65 13.20 16.70
C ASN A 44 -37.40 12.02 16.07
N ASN A 45 -38.65 11.79 16.48
CA ASN A 45 -39.44 10.65 16.03
C ASN A 45 -40.01 10.83 14.60
N LEU A 46 -40.28 12.07 14.18
CA LEU A 46 -40.70 12.37 12.81
C LEU A 46 -39.55 12.29 11.80
N ALA A 47 -38.32 12.51 12.26
CA ALA A 47 -37.16 12.63 11.39
C ALA A 47 -36.72 11.30 10.79
N GLU A 48 -36.46 11.30 9.48
CA GLU A 48 -35.64 10.26 8.86
C GLU A 48 -34.16 10.52 9.16
N PRO A 49 -33.26 9.51 9.07
CA PRO A 49 -31.84 9.68 9.38
C PRO A 49 -31.14 10.81 8.59
N THR A 50 -31.65 11.19 7.41
CA THR A 50 -31.11 12.29 6.61
C THR A 50 -31.66 13.68 6.96
N ASP A 51 -32.70 13.77 7.81
CA ASP A 51 -33.38 15.01 8.18
C ASP A 51 -32.63 15.80 9.27
N ARG A 52 -31.37 16.15 8.99
CA ARG A 52 -30.50 16.91 9.91
C ARG A 52 -31.18 18.14 10.50
N HIS A 53 -32.04 18.82 9.73
CA HIS A 53 -32.73 20.03 10.19
C HIS A 53 -33.71 19.78 11.35
N LEU A 54 -34.36 18.62 11.41
CA LEU A 54 -35.28 18.26 12.51
C LEU A 54 -34.49 17.92 13.78
N PHE A 55 -33.38 17.17 13.65
CA PHE A 55 -32.48 16.91 14.78
C PHE A 55 -31.82 18.20 15.32
N GLN A 56 -31.47 19.14 14.44
CA GLN A 56 -30.99 20.47 14.85
C GLN A 56 -32.04 21.26 15.62
N LYS A 57 -33.31 21.23 15.18
CA LYS A 57 -34.41 21.84 15.93
C LYS A 57 -34.59 21.19 17.31
N SER A 58 -34.52 19.86 17.38
CA SER A 58 -34.56 19.11 18.64
C SER A 58 -33.44 19.55 19.60
N LEU A 59 -32.19 19.61 19.14
CA LEU A 59 -31.08 20.11 19.96
C LEU A 59 -31.28 21.56 20.42
N ALA A 60 -31.76 22.45 19.55
CA ALA A 60 -31.99 23.85 19.89
C ALA A 60 -33.03 24.03 21.00
N LEU A 61 -34.02 23.14 21.07
CA LEU A 61 -35.02 23.09 22.14
C LEU A 61 -34.47 22.49 23.43
N LEU A 62 -33.63 21.45 23.34
CA LEU A 62 -33.15 20.71 24.52
C LEU A 62 -32.01 21.44 25.25
N LYS A 63 -31.02 21.96 24.51
CA LYS A 63 -29.78 22.56 25.06
C LYS A 63 -30.01 23.60 26.17
N PRO A 64 -30.93 24.58 26.03
CA PRO A 64 -31.14 25.59 27.06
C PRO A 64 -31.60 25.03 28.42
N HIS A 65 -32.18 23.83 28.43
CA HIS A 65 -32.81 23.21 29.59
C HIS A 65 -31.97 22.13 30.27
N GLU A 66 -30.69 21.99 29.92
CA GLU A 66 -29.79 20.96 30.48
C GLU A 66 -29.72 20.97 32.01
N ASN A 67 -29.59 22.16 32.61
CA ASN A 67 -29.58 22.31 34.06
C ASN A 67 -30.91 21.92 34.71
N TYR A 68 -32.03 22.14 34.01
CA TYR A 68 -33.38 21.84 34.48
C TYR A 68 -33.62 20.32 34.53
N PHE A 69 -33.17 19.60 33.50
CA PHE A 69 -33.34 18.15 33.33
C PHE A 69 -32.16 17.32 33.84
N LYS A 70 -31.30 17.87 34.71
CA LYS A 70 -30.12 17.18 35.22
C LYS A 70 -30.50 15.84 35.88
N GLY A 71 -29.97 14.75 35.33
CA GLY A 71 -30.23 13.38 35.81
C GLY A 71 -31.51 12.74 35.26
N ASP A 72 -32.21 13.38 34.32
CA ASP A 72 -33.37 12.79 33.66
C ASP A 72 -32.97 11.84 32.52
N HIS A 73 -33.41 10.59 32.57
CA HIS A 73 -33.10 9.59 31.54
C HIS A 73 -33.66 9.98 30.16
N CYS A 74 -34.91 10.44 30.09
CA CYS A 74 -35.59 10.69 28.83
C CYS A 74 -35.02 11.90 28.11
N TRP A 75 -34.71 12.97 28.82
CA TRP A 75 -34.05 14.16 28.26
C TRP A 75 -32.65 13.82 27.76
N ASN A 76 -31.84 13.11 28.55
CA ASN A 76 -30.51 12.67 28.15
C ASN A 76 -30.56 11.77 26.91
N PHE A 77 -31.52 10.85 26.84
CA PHE A 77 -31.71 10.01 25.66
C PHE A 77 -32.13 10.84 24.43
N ARG A 78 -33.07 11.78 24.58
CA ARG A 78 -33.55 12.63 23.46
C ARG A 78 -32.43 13.50 22.89
N ILE A 79 -31.61 14.11 23.74
CA ILE A 79 -30.50 14.96 23.28
C ILE A 79 -29.38 14.10 22.66
N ALA A 80 -29.07 12.95 23.26
CA ALA A 80 -28.10 12.00 22.71
C ALA A 80 -28.53 11.48 21.34
N TYR A 81 -29.82 11.13 21.19
CA TYR A 81 -30.41 10.67 19.93
C TYR A 81 -30.25 11.72 18.83
N ALA A 82 -30.55 12.99 19.14
CA ALA A 82 -30.36 14.07 18.18
C ALA A 82 -28.88 14.27 17.80
N TYR A 83 -27.94 14.18 18.74
CA TYR A 83 -26.50 14.22 18.43
C TYR A 83 -26.06 13.03 17.56
N TYR A 84 -26.55 11.82 17.84
CA TYR A 84 -26.20 10.60 17.09
C TYR A 84 -26.54 10.75 15.61
N TYR A 85 -27.78 11.14 15.28
CA TYR A 85 -28.19 11.34 13.88
C TYR A 85 -27.62 12.61 13.23
N LEU A 86 -26.98 13.49 14.01
CA LEU A 86 -26.17 14.59 13.49
C LEU A 86 -24.72 14.21 13.23
N GLU A 87 -24.37 12.93 13.40
CA GLU A 87 -23.02 12.38 13.22
C GLU A 87 -22.03 13.01 14.22
N GLN A 88 -22.50 13.19 15.46
CA GLN A 88 -21.74 13.72 16.60
C GLN A 88 -21.75 12.69 17.74
N GLU A 89 -21.28 11.48 17.44
CA GLU A 89 -21.38 10.31 18.31
C GLU A 89 -20.62 10.47 19.63
N GLY A 90 -19.58 11.30 19.68
CA GLY A 90 -18.84 11.60 20.92
C GLY A 90 -19.72 12.34 21.93
N ARG A 91 -20.40 13.40 21.47
CA ARG A 91 -21.40 14.12 22.26
C ARG A 91 -22.60 13.25 22.58
N ALA A 92 -23.06 12.44 21.63
CA ALA A 92 -24.15 11.48 21.87
C ALA A 92 -23.78 10.48 22.98
N LEU A 93 -22.57 9.92 22.94
CA LEU A 93 -22.07 8.96 23.91
C LEU A 93 -22.01 9.56 25.32
N HIS A 94 -21.62 10.83 25.47
CA HIS A 94 -21.68 11.54 26.75
C HIS A 94 -23.08 11.50 27.36
N TYR A 95 -24.09 11.92 26.60
CA TYR A 95 -25.47 11.96 27.09
C TYR A 95 -26.10 10.58 27.22
N PHE A 96 -25.79 9.61 26.35
CA PHE A 96 -26.27 8.23 26.53
C PHE A 96 -25.69 7.59 27.79
N ARG A 97 -24.43 7.86 28.16
CA ARG A 97 -23.86 7.41 29.45
C ARG A 97 -24.65 8.00 30.62
N GLN A 98 -24.95 9.30 30.59
CA GLN A 98 -25.79 9.95 31.62
C GLN A 98 -27.22 9.38 31.65
N ALA A 99 -27.81 9.05 30.50
CA ALA A 99 -29.10 8.38 30.42
C ALA A 99 -29.03 7.00 31.10
N LEU A 100 -28.01 6.19 30.80
CA LEU A 100 -27.84 4.87 31.39
C LEU A 100 -27.59 4.94 32.90
N ASP A 101 -26.88 5.96 33.39
CA ASP A 101 -26.70 6.20 34.83
C ASP A 101 -28.03 6.53 35.52
N ALA A 102 -28.90 7.31 34.86
CA ALA A 102 -30.23 7.65 35.36
C ALA A 102 -31.20 6.45 35.33
N ARG A 103 -31.01 5.51 34.40
CA ARG A 103 -31.78 4.27 34.31
C ARG A 103 -30.86 3.07 34.01
N PRO A 104 -30.21 2.50 35.04
CA PRO A 104 -29.34 1.35 34.85
C PRO A 104 -30.13 0.14 34.33
N GLY A 105 -29.63 -0.51 33.28
CA GLY A 105 -30.30 -1.68 32.69
C GLY A 105 -31.13 -1.39 31.45
N ASP A 106 -31.27 -0.12 31.04
CA ASP A 106 -31.98 0.25 29.82
C ASP A 106 -31.25 -0.26 28.57
N GLU A 107 -31.84 -1.26 27.91
CA GLU A 107 -31.20 -1.99 26.82
C GLU A 107 -31.05 -1.14 25.56
N ASP A 108 -32.05 -0.30 25.26
CA ASP A 108 -32.01 0.63 24.13
C ASP A 108 -30.84 1.62 24.28
N THR A 109 -30.66 2.19 25.48
CA THR A 109 -29.53 3.08 25.76
C THR A 109 -28.18 2.36 25.61
N ARG A 110 -28.07 1.10 26.05
CA ARG A 110 -26.83 0.31 25.87
C ARG A 110 -26.51 0.06 24.40
N GLN A 111 -27.50 -0.30 23.60
CA GLN A 111 -27.33 -0.50 22.16
C GLN A 111 -26.86 0.79 21.48
N MET A 112 -27.42 1.95 21.86
CA MET A 112 -26.98 3.24 21.34
C MET A 112 -25.55 3.60 21.76
N ILE A 113 -25.13 3.26 22.98
CA ILE A 113 -23.72 3.42 23.42
C ILE A 113 -22.78 2.55 22.59
N GLU A 114 -23.15 1.30 22.30
CA GLU A 114 -22.35 0.40 21.46
C GLU A 114 -22.26 0.90 20.02
N ALA A 115 -23.39 1.39 19.46
CA ALA A 115 -23.41 2.03 18.15
C ALA A 115 -22.48 3.25 18.09
N CYS A 116 -22.55 4.15 19.08
CA CYS A 116 -21.64 5.30 19.19
C CYS A 116 -20.18 4.84 19.22
N ARG A 117 -19.83 3.84 20.03
CA ARG A 117 -18.44 3.33 20.11
C ARG A 117 -17.94 2.79 18.78
N LYS A 118 -18.78 2.02 18.08
CA LYS A 118 -18.46 1.47 16.76
C LYS A 118 -18.22 2.57 15.74
N ASP A 119 -19.10 3.57 15.71
CA ASP A 119 -19.00 4.69 14.78
C ASP A 119 -17.84 5.62 15.14
N LEU A 120 -17.44 5.72 16.42
CA LEU A 120 -16.24 6.46 16.84
C LEU A 120 -14.92 5.72 16.53
N SER A 121 -14.92 4.39 16.51
CA SER A 121 -13.77 3.58 16.09
C SER A 121 -13.49 3.68 14.59
N LEU A 122 -14.54 3.74 13.78
CA LEU A 122 -14.44 3.92 12.33
C LEU A 122 -15.42 5.00 11.88
N PRO A 123 -15.08 6.30 12.05
CA PRO A 123 -15.98 7.40 11.74
C PRO A 123 -16.45 7.39 10.29
N ARG A 124 -17.75 7.53 10.10
CA ARG A 124 -18.41 7.54 8.79
C ARG A 124 -19.38 8.70 8.74
N PHE A 125 -19.22 9.52 7.72
CA PHE A 125 -20.11 10.63 7.45
C PHE A 125 -20.84 10.39 6.13
N ASN A 126 -22.12 10.73 6.07
CA ASN A 126 -22.92 10.78 4.86
C ASN A 126 -22.30 11.72 3.81
N LYS A 127 -21.72 12.83 4.31
CA LYS A 127 -20.88 13.72 3.53
C LYS A 127 -19.58 14.00 4.27
N THR A 128 -18.45 13.68 3.65
CA THR A 128 -17.12 13.98 4.19
C THR A 128 -16.82 15.48 4.13
N PHE A 129 -15.83 15.97 4.88
CA PHE A 129 -15.44 17.38 4.82
C PHE A 129 -15.07 17.84 3.40
N ARG A 130 -14.45 16.97 2.61
CA ARG A 130 -14.19 17.20 1.18
C ARG A 130 -15.48 17.48 0.40
N GLU A 131 -16.45 16.58 0.47
CA GLU A 131 -17.73 16.73 -0.24
C GLU A 131 -18.54 17.94 0.27
N ARG A 132 -18.46 18.22 1.58
CA ARG A 132 -19.10 19.39 2.18
C ARG A 132 -18.46 20.69 1.69
N THR A 133 -17.13 20.74 1.59
CA THR A 133 -16.38 21.90 1.07
C THR A 133 -16.77 22.22 -0.37
N GLU A 134 -16.83 21.21 -1.24
CA GLU A 134 -17.29 21.38 -2.63
C GLU A 134 -18.73 21.96 -2.69
N LYS A 135 -19.63 21.42 -1.86
CA LYS A 135 -21.03 21.90 -1.79
C LYS A 135 -21.13 23.32 -1.25
N ALA A 136 -20.33 23.67 -0.23
CA ALA A 136 -20.30 24.99 0.35
C ALA A 136 -19.83 26.03 -0.68
N TRP A 137 -18.79 25.73 -1.45
CA TRP A 137 -18.32 26.61 -2.51
C TRP A 137 -19.33 26.77 -3.66
N ALA A 138 -19.98 25.68 -4.08
CA ALA A 138 -21.05 25.75 -5.07
C ALA A 138 -22.29 26.54 -4.56
N ALA A 139 -22.55 26.53 -3.26
CA ALA A 139 -23.55 27.40 -2.65
C ALA A 139 -23.08 28.86 -2.58
N PHE A 140 -21.81 29.10 -2.26
CA PHE A 140 -21.21 30.44 -2.23
C PHE A 140 -21.27 31.09 -3.60
N GLU A 141 -20.86 30.40 -4.68
CA GLU A 141 -20.93 30.90 -6.05
C GLU A 141 -22.33 31.39 -6.44
N ARG A 142 -23.38 30.68 -5.99
CA ARG A 142 -24.78 31.06 -6.27
C ARG A 142 -25.24 32.29 -5.49
N GLU A 143 -24.71 32.50 -4.28
CA GLU A 143 -25.08 33.63 -3.43
C GLU A 143 -24.12 34.83 -3.59
N GLU A 144 -22.95 34.63 -4.19
CA GLU A 144 -21.83 35.57 -4.37
C GLU A 144 -22.29 36.97 -4.82
N ALA A 145 -23.08 37.01 -5.91
CA ALA A 145 -23.50 38.27 -6.51
C ALA A 145 -24.46 39.04 -5.60
N ARG A 146 -25.26 38.32 -4.80
CA ARG A 146 -26.17 38.93 -3.83
C ARG A 146 -25.39 39.46 -2.63
N LEU A 147 -24.43 38.70 -2.10
CA LEU A 147 -23.55 39.17 -1.01
C LEU A 147 -22.85 40.46 -1.42
N ARG A 148 -22.21 40.49 -2.59
CA ARG A 148 -21.58 41.71 -3.12
C ARG A 148 -22.57 42.87 -3.28
N LYS A 149 -23.78 42.60 -3.77
CA LYS A 149 -24.80 43.64 -3.93
C LYS A 149 -25.17 44.26 -2.58
N ILE A 150 -25.41 43.44 -1.56
CA ILE A 150 -25.71 43.91 -0.20
C ILE A 150 -24.54 44.76 0.31
N MET A 151 -23.30 44.28 0.19
CA MET A 151 -22.10 44.99 0.65
C MET A 151 -21.88 46.34 -0.06
N ARG A 152 -22.29 46.49 -1.34
CA ARG A 152 -22.23 47.79 -2.06
C ARG A 152 -23.31 48.77 -1.63
N GLU A 153 -24.54 48.26 -1.44
CA GLU A 153 -25.71 49.10 -1.18
C GLU A 153 -25.81 49.50 0.30
N ASP A 154 -25.33 48.65 1.21
CA ASP A 154 -25.44 48.83 2.66
C ASP A 154 -24.31 49.66 3.27
N ILE A 155 -24.11 50.89 2.75
CA ILE A 155 -23.06 51.82 3.20
C ILE A 155 -23.23 52.22 4.69
N ARG A 156 -24.45 52.09 5.22
CA ARG A 156 -24.79 52.41 6.63
C ARG A 156 -24.81 51.18 7.55
N HIS A 157 -24.47 49.99 7.04
CA HIS A 157 -24.45 48.75 7.82
C HIS A 157 -25.81 48.33 8.43
N GLU A 158 -26.92 48.80 7.86
CA GLU A 158 -28.30 48.53 8.30
C GLU A 158 -28.73 47.08 7.99
N ARG A 159 -28.09 46.43 7.02
CA ARG A 159 -28.35 45.05 6.57
C ARG A 159 -27.26 44.06 7.00
N SER A 160 -26.37 44.45 7.91
CA SER A 160 -25.28 43.59 8.41
C SER A 160 -25.76 42.23 8.90
N LYS A 161 -26.87 42.17 9.65
CA LYS A 161 -27.44 40.89 10.14
C LYS A 161 -27.88 39.97 9.00
N GLU A 162 -28.48 40.53 7.95
CA GLU A 162 -28.87 39.77 6.77
C GLU A 162 -27.64 39.22 6.04
N LEU A 163 -26.61 40.07 5.87
CA LEU A 163 -25.36 39.71 5.20
C LEU A 163 -24.66 38.54 5.92
N ILE A 164 -24.47 38.66 7.24
CA ILE A 164 -23.83 37.63 8.06
C ILE A 164 -24.64 36.33 7.99
N SER A 165 -25.95 36.36 8.24
CA SER A 165 -26.79 35.16 8.22
C SER A 165 -26.79 34.44 6.87
N ARG A 166 -26.71 35.18 5.76
CA ARG A 166 -26.61 34.58 4.41
C ARG A 166 -25.27 33.89 4.20
N CYS A 167 -24.16 34.53 4.57
CA CYS A 167 -22.83 33.95 4.43
C CYS A 167 -22.64 32.74 5.36
N GLU A 168 -23.05 32.86 6.62
CA GLU A 168 -23.01 31.79 7.63
C GLU A 168 -23.76 30.53 7.17
N ARG A 169 -24.92 30.69 6.53
CA ARG A 169 -25.69 29.56 5.97
C ARG A 169 -24.94 28.81 4.87
N VAL A 170 -24.10 29.50 4.11
CA VAL A 170 -23.27 28.88 3.07
C VAL A 170 -22.07 28.18 3.70
N LEU A 171 -21.39 28.85 4.64
CA LEU A 171 -20.21 28.30 5.31
C LEU A 171 -20.56 27.07 6.16
N SER A 172 -21.68 27.09 6.88
CA SER A 172 -22.15 25.98 7.74
C SER A 172 -22.49 24.69 7.01
N ILE A 173 -22.43 24.67 5.67
CA ILE A 173 -22.46 23.43 4.88
C ILE A 173 -21.20 22.59 5.15
N ALA A 174 -20.05 23.22 5.36
CA ALA A 174 -18.76 22.57 5.61
C ALA A 174 -18.13 22.91 6.96
N LEU A 175 -18.33 24.14 7.43
CA LEU A 175 -17.71 24.73 8.60
C LEU A 175 -18.79 25.11 9.61
N SER A 176 -19.14 24.17 10.49
CA SER A 176 -20.34 24.25 11.33
C SER A 176 -20.26 25.34 12.40
N ASP A 177 -19.05 25.66 12.86
CA ASP A 177 -18.78 26.69 13.85
C ASP A 177 -17.51 27.45 13.46
N THR A 178 -17.65 28.44 12.59
CA THR A 178 -16.53 29.25 12.11
C THR A 178 -16.86 30.72 12.20
N ALA A 179 -16.04 31.44 12.96
CA ALA A 179 -16.01 32.89 12.96
C ALA A 179 -15.48 33.40 11.62
N PHE A 180 -16.15 34.40 11.04
CA PHE A 180 -15.72 35.02 9.80
C PHE A 180 -16.00 36.53 9.77
N GLU A 181 -15.27 37.23 8.91
CA GLU A 181 -15.47 38.65 8.64
C GLU A 181 -15.63 38.87 7.13
N LEU A 182 -16.45 39.85 6.78
CA LEU A 182 -16.67 40.26 5.40
C LEU A 182 -16.16 41.69 5.21
N GLY A 183 -15.24 41.86 4.28
CA GLY A 183 -14.60 43.14 3.98
C GLY A 183 -14.78 43.55 2.52
N CYS A 184 -14.58 44.84 2.24
CA CYS A 184 -14.47 45.34 0.88
C CYS A 184 -13.38 46.41 0.83
N GLN A 185 -12.27 46.12 0.15
CA GLN A 185 -11.19 47.06 -0.07
C GLN A 185 -11.21 47.52 -1.53
N LYS A 186 -11.62 48.77 -1.74
CA LYS A 186 -11.86 49.35 -3.07
C LYS A 186 -12.91 48.53 -3.85
N ASP A 187 -12.48 47.71 -4.81
CA ASP A 187 -13.30 46.87 -5.68
C ASP A 187 -13.13 45.35 -5.42
N ARG A 188 -12.36 44.97 -4.40
CA ARG A 188 -12.13 43.57 -3.99
C ARG A 188 -12.87 43.26 -2.70
N TYR A 189 -13.57 42.13 -2.68
CA TYR A 189 -14.28 41.62 -1.51
C TYR A 189 -13.39 40.66 -0.73
N GLU A 190 -13.54 40.64 0.58
CA GLU A 190 -12.73 39.79 1.46
C GLU A 190 -13.67 38.90 2.28
N LEU A 191 -13.36 37.60 2.31
CA LEU A 191 -13.89 36.66 3.30
C LEU A 191 -12.71 36.22 4.16
N VAL A 192 -12.70 36.68 5.41
CA VAL A 192 -11.68 36.32 6.40
C VAL A 192 -12.25 35.23 7.29
N LEU A 193 -11.62 34.07 7.32
CA LEU A 193 -11.96 32.93 8.17
C LEU A 193 -11.04 32.94 9.38
N SER A 194 -11.60 33.02 10.58
CA SER A 194 -10.85 33.11 11.83
C SER A 194 -10.66 31.72 12.45
N PRO A 195 -9.42 31.28 12.72
CA PRO A 195 -9.15 30.10 13.54
C PRO A 195 -9.38 30.34 15.05
N GLU A 196 -9.74 31.56 15.48
CA GLU A 196 -10.09 31.88 16.86
C GLU A 196 -8.97 31.59 17.88
N GLY A 197 -7.72 31.72 17.44
CA GLY A 197 -6.56 31.39 18.27
C GLY A 197 -6.28 29.90 18.42
N GLU A 198 -6.91 29.04 17.62
CA GLU A 198 -6.72 27.60 17.66
C GLU A 198 -5.94 27.06 16.46
N ARG A 199 -4.82 26.38 16.72
CA ARG A 199 -3.96 25.83 15.65
C ARG A 199 -4.63 24.69 14.87
N MET A 200 -5.50 23.92 15.52
CA MET A 200 -6.20 22.81 14.88
C MET A 200 -7.11 23.31 13.75
N LYS A 201 -7.86 24.39 13.99
CA LYS A 201 -8.77 25.01 13.02
C LYS A 201 -8.07 25.52 11.76
N LEU A 202 -6.77 25.83 11.80
CA LEU A 202 -6.03 26.27 10.61
C LEU A 202 -6.06 25.23 9.47
N PHE A 203 -6.00 23.94 9.80
CA PHE A 203 -5.95 22.87 8.79
C PHE A 203 -7.22 22.85 7.92
N PRO A 204 -8.44 22.70 8.48
CA PRO A 204 -9.66 22.75 7.67
C PRO A 204 -9.90 24.11 7.02
N LEU A 205 -9.52 25.22 7.66
CA LEU A 205 -9.68 26.54 7.06
C LEU A 205 -8.78 26.76 5.83
N VAL A 206 -7.52 26.31 5.89
CA VAL A 206 -6.60 26.36 4.74
C VAL A 206 -7.08 25.44 3.62
N TYR A 207 -7.52 24.23 3.97
CA TYR A 207 -8.13 23.32 2.99
C TYR A 207 -9.33 23.97 2.29
N PHE A 208 -10.26 24.52 3.07
CA PHE A 208 -11.44 25.20 2.55
C PHE A 208 -11.07 26.39 1.66
N GLN A 209 -10.11 27.22 2.10
CA GLN A 209 -9.58 28.34 1.34
C GLN A 209 -8.98 27.90 0.00
N GLN A 210 -8.16 26.85 -0.03
CA GLN A 210 -7.50 26.36 -1.24
C GLN A 210 -8.52 25.92 -2.31
N HIS A 211 -9.64 25.34 -1.87
CA HIS A 211 -10.72 24.85 -2.73
C HIS A 211 -11.65 25.94 -3.28
N ALA A 212 -11.43 27.22 -2.96
CA ALA A 212 -12.23 28.32 -3.49
C ALA A 212 -12.18 28.38 -5.03
N PRO A 213 -13.34 28.31 -5.74
CA PRO A 213 -13.38 28.31 -7.20
C PRO A 213 -12.80 29.58 -7.82
N ALA A 214 -12.23 29.45 -9.03
CA ALA A 214 -11.66 30.59 -9.77
C ALA A 214 -12.67 31.73 -10.03
N SER A 215 -13.95 31.37 -10.24
CA SER A 215 -15.09 32.28 -10.37
C SER A 215 -15.31 33.15 -9.13
N VAL A 216 -15.20 32.58 -7.92
CA VAL A 216 -15.26 33.30 -6.65
C VAL A 216 -14.02 34.17 -6.49
N ARG A 217 -12.82 33.60 -6.71
CA ARG A 217 -11.54 34.30 -6.59
C ARG A 217 -11.42 35.52 -7.52
N LYS A 218 -12.19 35.57 -8.60
CA LYS A 218 -12.26 36.74 -9.50
C LYS A 218 -12.66 38.03 -8.77
N ASN A 219 -13.54 37.94 -7.78
CA ASN A 219 -14.01 39.10 -7.00
C ASN A 219 -13.61 39.06 -5.53
N TRP A 220 -13.31 37.88 -4.99
CA TRP A 220 -13.07 37.65 -3.57
C TRP A 220 -11.63 37.23 -3.25
N ASP A 221 -11.10 37.78 -2.18
CA ASP A 221 -9.94 37.29 -1.46
C ASP A 221 -10.42 36.43 -0.29
N ILE A 222 -10.06 35.16 -0.30
CA ILE A 222 -10.37 34.23 0.79
C ILE A 222 -9.12 34.15 1.65
N ILE A 223 -9.23 34.58 2.90
CA ILE A 223 -8.10 34.80 3.82
C ILE A 223 -8.31 33.93 5.05
N VAL A 224 -7.28 33.20 5.48
CA VAL A 224 -7.29 32.44 6.74
C VAL A 224 -6.47 33.21 7.77
N GLY A 225 -7.10 33.54 8.89
CA GLY A 225 -6.55 34.38 9.94
C GLY A 225 -6.75 35.88 9.67
N ARG A 226 -7.28 36.59 10.67
CA ARG A 226 -7.41 38.05 10.63
C ARG A 226 -6.07 38.71 10.37
N GLN A 227 -6.13 39.74 9.54
CA GLN A 227 -4.99 40.61 9.23
C GLN A 227 -4.80 41.67 10.31
N LYS A 228 -3.56 42.16 10.43
CA LYS A 228 -3.21 43.19 11.40
C LYS A 228 -4.03 44.47 11.18
N ASN A 229 -4.66 44.96 12.25
CA ASN A 229 -5.38 46.23 12.30
C ASN A 229 -4.99 47.03 13.57
N PRO A 230 -3.90 47.82 13.50
CA PRO A 230 -3.25 48.45 14.67
C PRO A 230 -3.98 49.70 15.21
N HIS A 231 -5.21 49.94 14.75
CA HIS A 231 -6.09 51.00 15.24
C HIS A 231 -7.38 50.44 15.87
N SER A 232 -7.44 49.12 16.04
CA SER A 232 -8.59 48.44 16.62
C SER A 232 -8.82 48.90 18.06
N THR A 233 -10.09 49.05 18.39
CA THR A 233 -10.54 49.41 19.73
C THR A 233 -11.52 48.33 20.16
N ILE A 234 -11.22 47.61 21.23
CA ILE A 234 -12.14 46.61 21.79
C ILE A 234 -13.05 47.29 22.79
N ARG A 235 -14.36 47.08 22.62
CA ARG A 235 -15.42 47.63 23.48
C ARG A 235 -16.33 46.52 23.97
N ILE A 236 -16.57 46.46 25.27
CA ILE A 236 -17.65 45.66 25.85
C ILE A 236 -18.26 46.45 26.99
N ASP A 237 -19.58 46.58 26.99
CA ASP A 237 -20.35 47.41 27.93
C ASP A 237 -19.75 48.83 28.04
N GLU A 238 -19.30 49.24 29.22
CA GLU A 238 -18.64 50.51 29.47
C GLU A 238 -17.11 50.51 29.24
N TYR A 239 -16.50 49.35 29.01
CA TYR A 239 -15.04 49.22 28.91
C TYR A 239 -14.55 49.43 27.47
N GLU A 240 -13.57 50.33 27.29
CA GLU A 240 -12.88 50.59 26.01
C GLU A 240 -11.36 50.52 26.18
N VAL A 241 -10.70 49.67 25.39
CA VAL A 241 -9.24 49.51 25.39
C VAL A 241 -8.63 49.51 23.98
N LYS A 242 -7.40 50.02 23.89
CA LYS A 242 -6.58 50.08 22.67
C LYS A 242 -5.18 49.55 22.96
N GLY A 243 -4.41 49.16 21.93
CA GLY A 243 -3.06 48.61 22.11
C GLY A 243 -2.09 49.51 22.89
N LYS A 244 -2.27 50.84 22.84
CA LYS A 244 -1.46 51.79 23.62
C LYS A 244 -1.74 51.77 25.13
N ASP A 245 -2.90 51.25 25.54
CA ASP A 245 -3.34 51.19 26.93
C ASP A 245 -2.80 49.95 27.66
N VAL A 246 -2.11 49.05 26.95
CA VAL A 246 -1.62 47.77 27.48
C VAL A 246 -0.09 47.77 27.47
N ASP A 247 0.50 47.62 28.65
CA ASP A 247 1.92 47.38 28.83
C ASP A 247 2.22 45.88 28.67
N VAL A 248 3.28 45.57 27.94
CA VAL A 248 3.70 44.20 27.60
C VAL A 248 5.16 44.00 27.99
N TRP A 249 5.43 42.96 28.76
CA TRP A 249 6.77 42.45 29.01
C TRP A 249 6.94 41.16 28.20
N ILE A 250 7.99 41.12 27.39
CA ILE A 250 8.27 40.02 26.47
C ILE A 250 9.38 39.16 27.07
N GLU A 251 9.10 37.88 27.24
CA GLU A 251 10.11 36.88 27.61
C GLU A 251 10.29 35.89 26.46
N GLN A 252 11.49 35.86 25.88
CA GLN A 252 11.81 34.88 24.85
C GLN A 252 12.20 33.56 25.52
N ILE A 253 11.42 32.53 25.24
CA ILE A 253 11.72 31.14 25.65
C ILE A 253 12.69 30.50 24.66
N LYS A 254 13.39 29.42 25.08
CA LYS A 254 14.26 28.63 24.17
C LYS A 254 13.44 28.16 22.96
N GLY A 255 13.61 28.82 21.81
CA GLY A 255 12.84 28.58 20.60
C GLY A 255 12.49 29.87 19.85
N LYS A 256 11.51 29.78 18.95
CA LYS A 256 10.99 30.86 18.08
C LYS A 256 9.70 31.50 18.62
N GLN A 257 9.43 31.38 19.92
CA GLN A 257 8.20 31.84 20.58
C GLN A 257 8.49 32.71 21.80
N VAL A 258 7.49 33.47 22.23
CA VAL A 258 7.54 34.36 23.38
C VAL A 258 6.40 34.08 24.36
N VAL A 259 6.66 34.35 25.64
CA VAL A 259 5.66 34.43 26.70
C VAL A 259 5.48 35.89 27.06
N LEU A 260 4.22 36.33 27.18
CA LEU A 260 3.90 37.72 27.43
C LEU A 260 3.30 37.91 28.82
N THR A 261 3.75 38.92 29.56
CA THR A 261 3.02 39.45 30.71
C THR A 261 2.38 40.76 30.28
N LEU A 262 1.08 40.93 30.51
CA LEU A 262 0.32 42.12 30.13
C LEU A 262 -0.28 42.80 31.34
N TYR A 263 -0.25 44.13 31.34
CA TYR A 263 -0.91 44.97 32.34
C TYR A 263 -1.74 46.03 31.63
N CYS A 264 -3.01 46.17 32.02
CA CYS A 264 -3.89 47.22 31.53
C CYS A 264 -4.64 47.85 32.69
N GLU A 265 -4.26 49.08 33.07
CA GLU A 265 -4.87 49.82 34.18
C GLU A 265 -6.38 49.98 34.01
N LYS A 266 -6.85 50.21 32.78
CA LYS A 266 -8.27 50.38 32.45
C LYS A 266 -9.13 49.14 32.71
N LEU A 267 -8.52 47.96 32.68
CA LEU A 267 -9.23 46.69 32.87
C LEU A 267 -9.15 46.18 34.30
N LEU A 268 -8.49 46.87 35.24
CA LEU A 268 -8.39 46.42 36.63
C LEU A 268 -9.74 46.18 37.32
N PRO A 269 -10.79 47.01 37.10
CA PRO A 269 -12.12 46.71 37.65
C PRO A 269 -12.69 45.42 37.04
N LEU A 270 -12.69 45.31 35.70
CA LEU A 270 -13.22 44.15 34.99
C LEU A 270 -12.45 42.86 35.33
N LEU A 271 -11.14 42.93 35.50
CA LEU A 271 -10.31 41.78 35.88
C LEU A 271 -10.72 41.20 37.23
N LYS A 272 -11.18 42.04 38.17
CA LYS A 272 -11.70 41.60 39.48
C LYS A 272 -13.13 41.08 39.40
N GLU A 273 -13.96 41.68 38.55
CA GLU A 273 -15.37 41.31 38.40
C GLU A 273 -15.55 40.03 37.56
N ASN A 274 -14.81 39.92 36.47
CA ASN A 274 -14.88 38.83 35.51
C ASN A 274 -13.55 38.71 34.73
N GLU A 275 -12.65 37.90 35.30
CA GLU A 275 -11.32 37.65 34.74
C GLU A 275 -11.37 37.15 33.29
N ASN A 276 -12.27 36.20 32.99
CA ASN A 276 -12.42 35.64 31.64
C ASN A 276 -12.76 36.71 30.60
N LYS A 277 -13.63 37.66 30.96
CA LYS A 277 -14.03 38.75 30.07
C LYS A 277 -12.90 39.75 29.85
N ALA A 278 -12.15 40.10 30.89
CA ALA A 278 -10.95 40.94 30.77
C ALA A 278 -9.87 40.27 29.90
N TRP A 279 -9.63 38.97 30.15
CA TRP A 279 -8.69 38.16 29.37
C TRP A 279 -9.09 38.11 27.90
N TRP A 280 -10.37 37.84 27.61
CA TRP A 280 -10.92 37.82 26.25
C TRP A 280 -10.72 39.16 25.52
N MET A 281 -10.94 40.30 26.20
CA MET A 281 -10.72 41.62 25.60
C MET A 281 -9.26 41.82 25.17
N VAL A 282 -8.31 41.41 26.02
CA VAL A 282 -6.87 41.53 25.73
C VAL A 282 -6.43 40.53 24.66
N ALA A 283 -6.95 39.30 24.68
CA ALA A 283 -6.68 38.29 23.64
C ALA A 283 -7.10 38.78 22.25
N ASN A 284 -8.32 39.30 22.13
CA ASN A 284 -8.82 39.85 20.87
C ASN A 284 -8.04 41.10 20.44
N LEU A 285 -7.75 42.01 21.37
CA LEU A 285 -6.93 43.17 21.04
C LEU A 285 -5.54 42.75 20.53
N MET A 286 -4.92 41.73 21.13
CA MET A 286 -3.64 41.18 20.70
C MET A 286 -3.72 40.55 19.31
N SER A 287 -4.78 39.79 19.01
CA SER A 287 -4.97 39.21 17.67
C SER A 287 -5.18 40.30 16.61
N HIS A 288 -5.83 41.42 16.92
CA HIS A 288 -5.93 42.58 16.04
C HIS A 288 -4.58 43.28 15.82
N GLU A 289 -3.77 43.47 16.87
CA GLU A 289 -2.50 44.19 16.80
C GLU A 289 -1.39 43.39 16.10
N LEU A 290 -1.46 42.05 16.16
CA LEU A 290 -0.49 41.15 15.53
C LEU A 290 -0.96 40.55 14.19
N GLY A 291 -2.25 40.31 14.04
CA GLY A 291 -2.78 39.32 13.10
C GLY A 291 -2.76 37.91 13.69
N GLU A 292 -3.70 37.05 13.28
CA GLU A 292 -3.88 35.73 13.92
C GLU A 292 -2.75 34.74 13.63
N ILE A 293 -2.12 34.82 12.45
CA ILE A 293 -1.01 33.92 12.11
C ILE A 293 0.23 34.23 12.95
N ALA A 294 0.56 35.51 13.13
CA ALA A 294 1.63 35.94 14.03
C ALA A 294 1.30 35.61 15.50
N TYR A 295 0.05 35.83 15.92
CA TYR A 295 -0.42 35.44 17.25
C TYR A 295 -0.21 33.95 17.52
N LEU A 296 -0.71 33.08 16.63
CA LEU A 296 -0.64 31.62 16.76
C LEU A 296 0.78 31.06 16.70
N SER A 297 1.65 31.67 15.89
CA SER A 297 3.00 31.17 15.64
C SER A 297 4.01 31.64 16.69
N LEU A 298 3.89 32.89 17.15
CA LEU A 298 4.88 33.54 18.02
C LEU A 298 4.50 33.52 19.49
N ILE A 299 3.21 33.61 19.83
CA ILE A 299 2.79 33.71 21.23
C ILE A 299 2.55 32.31 21.78
N ARG A 300 3.36 31.90 22.75
CA ARG A 300 3.21 30.61 23.43
C ARG A 300 2.09 30.66 24.46
N SER A 301 2.08 31.72 25.25
CA SER A 301 1.07 32.01 26.26
C SER A 301 1.18 33.47 26.68
N PHE A 302 0.14 33.96 27.34
CA PHE A 302 0.19 35.25 27.98
C PHE A 302 -0.56 35.25 29.32
N GLU A 303 -0.15 36.15 30.20
CA GLU A 303 -0.78 36.40 31.49
C GLU A 303 -1.24 37.86 31.59
N LEU A 304 -2.47 38.09 32.06
CA LEU A 304 -2.98 39.42 32.35
C LEU A 304 -2.90 39.68 33.87
N THR A 305 -2.06 40.61 34.30
CA THR A 305 -1.75 40.81 35.72
C THR A 305 -2.43 42.04 36.30
N ALA A 306 -2.79 41.97 37.59
CA ALA A 306 -3.36 43.09 38.34
C ALA A 306 -2.34 44.16 38.75
N THR A 307 -1.05 43.84 38.71
CA THR A 307 0.04 44.77 39.02
C THR A 307 1.12 44.71 37.93
N PRO A 308 1.76 45.85 37.58
CA PRO A 308 2.78 45.88 36.53
C PRO A 308 4.05 45.15 36.96
N LYS A 309 4.67 44.42 36.03
CA LYS A 309 5.94 43.71 36.27
C LYS A 309 7.09 44.72 36.37
N LYS A 310 8.08 44.44 37.22
CA LYS A 310 9.31 45.25 37.30
C LYS A 310 10.16 45.03 36.04
N GLY A 311 10.65 46.11 35.43
CA GLY A 311 11.51 46.06 34.24
C GLY A 311 10.99 46.93 33.10
N ILE A 312 11.62 46.83 31.93
CA ILE A 312 11.24 47.60 30.73
C ILE A 312 10.02 46.91 30.07
N SER A 313 8.93 47.65 29.93
CA SER A 313 7.77 47.25 29.11
C SER A 313 7.83 47.89 27.73
N THR A 314 7.10 47.29 26.78
CA THR A 314 6.69 47.93 25.54
C THR A 314 5.16 48.10 25.53
N LYS A 315 4.60 48.82 24.56
CA LYS A 315 3.14 48.89 24.36
C LYS A 315 2.68 47.81 23.39
N LEU A 316 1.48 47.27 23.62
CA LEU A 316 0.90 46.26 22.72
C LEU A 316 0.78 46.78 21.27
N SER A 317 0.49 48.07 21.09
CA SER A 317 0.39 48.70 19.75
C SER A 317 1.68 48.69 18.92
N VAL A 318 2.84 48.45 19.55
CA VAL A 318 4.14 48.33 18.85
C VAL A 318 4.75 46.94 19.04
N LEU A 319 3.97 45.98 19.57
CA LEU A 319 4.44 44.62 19.84
C LEU A 319 4.92 43.93 18.56
N SER A 320 4.17 44.07 17.47
CA SER A 320 4.55 43.51 16.17
C SER A 320 5.96 43.95 15.73
N ASP A 321 6.30 45.23 15.88
CA ASP A 321 7.62 45.75 15.52
C ASP A 321 8.71 45.26 16.50
N ALA A 322 8.37 45.18 17.79
CA ALA A 322 9.26 44.63 18.81
C ALA A 322 9.60 43.15 18.54
N LEU A 323 8.62 42.33 18.15
CA LEU A 323 8.83 40.93 17.79
C LEU A 323 9.67 40.78 16.53
N LYS A 324 9.47 41.65 15.52
CA LYS A 324 10.31 41.66 14.31
C LYS A 324 11.77 42.02 14.62
N ALA A 325 12.00 42.97 15.53
CA ALA A 325 13.36 43.33 15.98
C ALA A 325 14.10 42.18 16.70
N MET A 326 13.37 41.18 17.21
CA MET A 326 13.94 39.97 17.84
C MET A 326 14.32 38.88 16.84
N ASN A 327 14.21 39.13 15.52
CA ASN A 327 14.52 38.18 14.45
C ASN A 327 13.71 36.86 14.57
N LEU A 328 12.46 36.98 15.00
CA LEU A 328 11.49 35.88 15.05
C LEU A 328 10.92 35.59 13.65
N PRO A 329 10.38 34.39 13.41
CA PRO A 329 9.75 34.05 12.13
C PRO A 329 8.62 35.00 11.75
N ASP A 330 8.55 35.38 10.48
CA ASP A 330 7.49 36.22 9.91
C ASP A 330 6.84 35.43 8.77
N TYR A 331 5.85 34.62 9.12
CA TYR A 331 5.10 33.82 8.14
C TYR A 331 4.11 34.71 7.39
N LYS A 332 4.07 34.59 6.07
CA LYS A 332 3.21 35.38 5.19
C LYS A 332 1.73 35.06 5.39
N ASP A 333 1.40 33.78 5.55
CA ASP A 333 0.03 33.29 5.64
C ASP A 333 -0.05 31.97 6.43
N ALA A 334 -1.28 31.47 6.60
CA ALA A 334 -1.55 30.23 7.31
C ALA A 334 -0.87 29.02 6.67
N GLU A 335 -0.79 28.96 5.35
CA GLU A 335 -0.21 27.84 4.60
C GLU A 335 1.30 27.75 4.86
N GLU A 336 2.02 28.87 4.75
CA GLU A 336 3.45 28.92 5.09
C GLU A 336 3.69 28.53 6.55
N PHE A 337 2.82 28.98 7.47
CA PHE A 337 2.93 28.60 8.87
C PHE A 337 2.73 27.08 9.08
N LEU A 338 1.73 26.46 8.43
CA LEU A 338 1.47 25.03 8.58
C LEU A 338 2.67 24.16 8.12
N ILE A 339 3.41 24.58 7.10
CA ILE A 339 4.63 23.90 6.64
C ILE A 339 5.72 23.88 7.72
N HIS A 340 5.79 24.92 8.55
CA HIS A 340 6.85 25.14 9.54
C HIS A 340 6.42 24.93 10.99
N ASN A 341 5.17 24.53 11.26
CA ASN A 341 4.63 24.45 12.62
C ASN A 341 4.97 23.16 13.40
N ARG A 342 5.76 22.26 12.81
CA ARG A 342 6.06 20.95 13.41
C ARG A 342 6.91 21.11 14.68
N ILE A 343 6.47 20.48 15.76
CA ILE A 343 7.12 20.51 17.08
C ILE A 343 7.56 19.09 17.45
N ASN A 344 8.80 18.93 17.89
CA ASN A 344 9.29 17.68 18.44
C ASN A 344 8.99 17.57 19.93
N TYR A 345 8.71 16.36 20.40
CA TYR A 345 8.47 16.07 21.82
C TYR A 345 9.10 14.73 22.20
N ASN A 346 9.39 14.58 23.49
CA ASN A 346 9.86 13.32 24.07
C ASN A 346 8.98 13.00 25.28
N LEU A 347 8.70 11.72 25.49
CA LEU A 347 7.91 11.20 26.60
C LEU A 347 8.69 10.09 27.31
N SER A 348 8.27 9.77 28.53
CA SER A 348 8.72 8.55 29.22
C SER A 348 7.77 7.42 28.81
N PRO A 349 8.24 6.43 28.02
CA PRO A 349 7.37 5.38 27.52
C PRO A 349 6.98 4.40 28.62
N GLU A 350 5.77 3.85 28.54
CA GLU A 350 5.34 2.70 29.34
C GLU A 350 5.88 1.39 28.75
N GLU A 351 6.43 0.53 29.60
CA GLU A 351 7.01 -0.76 29.21
C GLU A 351 5.98 -1.90 29.13
N ASP A 352 4.72 -1.66 29.53
CA ASP A 352 3.67 -2.66 29.36
C ASP A 352 3.26 -2.74 27.89
N LYS A 353 3.54 -3.89 27.27
CA LYS A 353 3.16 -4.18 25.87
C LYS A 353 1.66 -4.14 25.61
N ASN A 354 0.84 -4.25 26.65
CA ASN A 354 -0.62 -4.21 26.54
C ASN A 354 -1.22 -2.84 26.92
N ALA A 355 -0.38 -1.84 27.19
CA ALA A 355 -0.82 -0.48 27.41
C ALA A 355 -1.53 0.07 26.16
N ASP A 356 -2.40 1.05 26.35
CA ASP A 356 -3.06 1.74 25.24
C ASP A 356 -2.04 2.27 24.23
N TRP A 357 -2.44 2.34 22.96
CA TRP A 357 -1.56 2.86 21.91
C TRP A 357 -0.99 4.22 22.27
N ARG A 358 0.23 4.49 21.81
CA ARG A 358 1.04 5.68 22.09
C ARG A 358 1.58 5.82 23.51
N LEU A 359 1.20 4.98 24.48
CA LEU A 359 1.84 5.01 25.80
C LEU A 359 3.29 4.48 25.73
N ASP A 360 3.63 3.69 24.71
CA ASP A 360 5.00 3.23 24.44
C ASP A 360 5.88 4.29 23.74
N VAL A 361 5.37 5.48 23.41
CA VAL A 361 6.10 6.52 22.67
C VAL A 361 7.19 7.14 23.55
N PHE A 362 8.40 7.23 23.01
CA PHE A 362 9.50 7.96 23.65
C PHE A 362 9.91 9.22 22.90
N THR A 363 9.67 9.28 21.58
CA THR A 363 9.95 10.47 20.76
C THR A 363 8.94 10.63 19.64
N GLY A 364 8.63 11.87 19.28
CA GLY A 364 7.72 12.15 18.18
C GLY A 364 7.76 13.60 17.72
N SER A 365 6.98 13.85 16.68
CA SER A 365 6.77 15.17 16.11
C SER A 365 5.29 15.39 15.81
N ALA A 366 4.81 16.61 16.04
CA ALA A 366 3.40 16.95 15.91
C ALA A 366 3.19 18.38 15.44
N CYS A 367 2.23 18.58 14.56
CA CYS A 367 1.72 19.88 14.15
C CYS A 367 0.57 20.37 15.04
N VAL A 368 -0.18 19.44 15.64
CA VAL A 368 -1.34 19.73 16.51
C VAL A 368 -1.18 19.02 17.86
N PRO A 369 -0.40 19.58 18.80
CA PRO A 369 -0.19 18.95 20.12
C PRO A 369 -1.47 18.72 20.92
N ALA A 370 -2.53 19.48 20.66
CA ALA A 370 -3.82 19.33 21.34
C ALA A 370 -4.45 17.95 21.10
N LEU A 371 -4.30 17.36 19.91
CA LEU A 371 -4.80 16.00 19.63
C LEU A 371 -4.06 14.94 20.43
N ILE A 372 -2.74 15.08 20.56
CA ILE A 372 -1.92 14.15 21.36
C ILE A 372 -2.26 14.28 22.84
N ASN A 373 -2.32 15.51 23.36
CA ASN A 373 -2.65 15.75 24.75
C ASN A 373 -4.06 15.26 25.08
N GLY A 374 -5.05 15.56 24.22
CA GLY A 374 -6.42 15.08 24.38
C GLY A 374 -6.49 13.56 24.42
N TYR A 375 -5.81 12.89 23.48
CA TYR A 375 -5.72 11.43 23.49
C TYR A 375 -5.09 10.88 24.78
N LEU A 376 -3.92 11.39 25.20
CA LEU A 376 -3.24 10.92 26.41
C LEU A 376 -4.06 11.16 27.68
N SER A 377 -4.78 12.28 27.75
CA SER A 377 -5.66 12.64 28.86
C SER A 377 -7.07 12.04 28.78
N ALA A 378 -7.39 11.29 27.71
CA ALA A 378 -8.74 10.78 27.42
C ALA A 378 -9.82 11.87 27.29
N GLU A 379 -9.43 13.04 26.79
CA GLU A 379 -10.31 14.19 26.54
C GLU A 379 -10.71 14.26 25.06
N PRO A 380 -12.01 14.13 24.71
CA PRO A 380 -12.47 13.99 23.33
C PRO A 380 -12.75 15.30 22.59
N ASP A 381 -12.71 16.46 23.25
CA ASP A 381 -13.26 17.73 22.74
C ASP A 381 -12.74 18.10 21.33
N ALA A 382 -11.43 18.02 21.13
CA ALA A 382 -10.82 18.32 19.83
C ALA A 382 -11.33 17.40 18.70
N MET A 383 -11.60 16.13 19.02
CA MET A 383 -12.15 15.19 18.05
C MET A 383 -13.65 15.40 17.82
N ASP A 384 -14.41 15.83 18.84
CA ASP A 384 -15.83 16.19 18.70
C ASP A 384 -16.00 17.39 17.77
N GLU A 385 -15.13 18.40 17.88
CA GLU A 385 -15.11 19.57 16.98
C GLU A 385 -14.83 19.18 15.52
N LEU A 386 -13.81 18.34 15.29
CA LEU A 386 -13.49 17.87 13.94
C LEU A 386 -14.62 17.02 13.32
N HIS A 387 -15.22 16.13 14.11
CA HIS A 387 -16.31 15.27 13.64
C HIS A 387 -17.55 16.07 13.25
N GLN A 388 -17.83 17.18 13.93
CA GLN A 388 -18.95 18.07 13.60
C GLN A 388 -18.88 18.51 12.12
N ASP A 389 -17.67 18.74 11.60
CA ASP A 389 -17.41 19.16 10.22
C ASP A 389 -17.18 17.99 9.24
N GLY A 390 -17.22 16.74 9.73
CA GLY A 390 -16.97 15.55 8.91
C GLY A 390 -15.49 15.29 8.66
N ILE A 391 -14.63 15.74 9.58
CA ILE A 391 -13.16 15.57 9.56
C ILE A 391 -12.78 14.48 10.56
N VAL A 392 -11.81 13.64 10.22
CA VAL A 392 -11.28 12.62 11.14
C VAL A 392 -9.80 12.84 11.35
N ALA A 393 -9.36 13.09 12.59
CA ALA A 393 -7.95 12.93 12.93
C ALA A 393 -7.71 11.52 13.51
N GLY A 394 -6.63 10.89 13.08
CA GLY A 394 -6.21 9.60 13.60
C GLY A 394 -4.75 9.31 13.26
N PHE A 395 -4.33 8.08 13.50
CA PHE A 395 -2.98 7.65 13.22
C PHE A 395 -2.94 6.20 12.75
N PHE A 396 -1.97 5.91 11.87
CA PHE A 396 -1.60 4.54 11.54
C PHE A 396 -0.63 3.98 12.56
N ILE A 397 -0.76 2.69 12.86
CA ILE A 397 0.09 1.94 13.78
C ILE A 397 0.72 0.80 12.99
N TYR A 398 2.03 0.62 13.14
CA TYR A 398 2.77 -0.48 12.52
C TYR A 398 3.88 -0.94 13.49
N PRO A 399 4.33 -2.21 13.41
CA PRO A 399 5.32 -2.72 14.34
C PRO A 399 6.66 -2.02 14.15
N ALA A 400 7.43 -1.98 15.23
CA ALA A 400 8.78 -1.51 15.18
C ALA A 400 9.73 -2.50 14.48
N ILE A 401 10.80 -1.95 13.90
CA ILE A 401 11.92 -2.72 13.36
C ILE A 401 12.70 -3.32 14.53
N GLU A 402 12.72 -4.65 14.65
CA GLU A 402 13.35 -5.38 15.76
C GLU A 402 14.85 -5.67 15.53
N ALA A 403 15.30 -5.73 14.27
CA ALA A 403 16.65 -6.15 13.91
C ALA A 403 17.78 -5.17 14.30
N VAL A 404 17.43 -3.98 14.81
CA VAL A 404 18.36 -2.88 15.04
C VAL A 404 18.03 -2.22 16.38
N GLU A 405 19.04 -1.85 17.16
CA GLU A 405 18.87 -1.21 18.47
C GLU A 405 19.33 0.26 18.48
N GLY A 406 18.90 1.01 19.48
CA GLY A 406 19.39 2.36 19.77
C GLY A 406 19.03 3.44 18.73
N GLU A 407 19.97 4.37 18.48
CA GLU A 407 19.76 5.52 17.58
C GLU A 407 19.46 5.10 16.14
N GLU A 408 20.08 4.01 15.68
CA GLU A 408 19.91 3.54 14.31
C GLU A 408 18.49 3.04 14.06
N ARG A 409 17.90 2.32 15.02
CA ARG A 409 16.47 1.96 14.99
C ARG A 409 15.59 3.19 14.86
N THR A 410 15.89 4.25 15.59
CA THR A 410 15.10 5.50 15.57
C THR A 410 15.15 6.16 14.19
N LYS A 411 16.33 6.21 13.56
CA LYS A 411 16.50 6.74 12.20
C LYS A 411 15.75 5.91 11.16
N GLN A 412 15.85 4.58 11.21
CA GLN A 412 15.14 3.71 10.28
C GLN A 412 13.62 3.79 10.45
N MET A 413 13.13 3.86 11.69
CA MET A 413 11.71 4.07 11.97
C MET A 413 11.22 5.42 11.43
N GLN A 414 12.04 6.47 11.52
CA GLN A 414 11.74 7.76 10.94
C GLN A 414 11.72 7.70 9.41
N GLN A 415 12.71 7.06 8.78
CA GLN A 415 12.76 6.91 7.32
C GLN A 415 11.55 6.13 6.79
N LEU A 416 11.22 4.99 7.43
CA LEU A 416 10.04 4.21 7.07
C LEU A 416 8.76 5.06 7.16
N ARG A 417 8.62 5.87 8.22
CA ARG A 417 7.48 6.77 8.37
C ARG A 417 7.41 7.80 7.26
N ASP A 418 8.54 8.43 6.91
CA ASP A 418 8.61 9.43 5.87
C ASP A 418 8.28 8.82 4.49
N ASP A 419 8.75 7.59 4.22
CA ASP A 419 8.44 6.84 3.00
C ASP A 419 6.95 6.46 2.92
N LEU A 420 6.36 5.99 4.01
CA LEU A 420 4.93 5.68 4.10
C LEU A 420 4.09 6.94 3.88
N GLN A 421 4.43 8.04 4.55
CA GLN A 421 3.77 9.32 4.39
C GLN A 421 3.78 9.78 2.94
N GLU A 422 4.95 9.74 2.29
CA GLU A 422 5.13 10.18 0.91
C GLU A 422 4.36 9.30 -0.09
N LYS A 423 4.40 7.97 0.07
CA LYS A 423 3.66 7.03 -0.79
C LYS A 423 2.15 7.22 -0.66
N ILE A 424 1.63 7.27 0.58
CA ILE A 424 0.20 7.47 0.83
C ILE A 424 -0.23 8.84 0.28
N ARG A 425 0.54 9.90 0.55
CA ARG A 425 0.25 11.26 0.04
C ARG A 425 0.18 11.29 -1.50
N LYS A 426 1.16 10.70 -2.19
CA LYS A 426 1.20 10.66 -3.67
C LYS A 426 0.00 9.93 -4.27
N GLN A 427 -0.45 8.85 -3.64
CA GLN A 427 -1.55 8.03 -4.17
C GLN A 427 -2.93 8.54 -3.76
N ALA A 428 -3.08 9.09 -2.55
CA ALA A 428 -4.34 9.65 -2.06
C ALA A 428 -4.59 11.08 -2.59
N GLY A 429 -3.55 11.90 -2.67
CA GLY A 429 -3.62 13.33 -2.97
C GLY A 429 -3.90 14.19 -1.73
N ASP A 430 -3.52 15.47 -1.81
CA ASP A 430 -3.71 16.45 -0.73
C ASP A 430 -5.20 16.73 -0.44
N ASP A 431 -6.09 16.42 -1.39
CA ASP A 431 -7.53 16.53 -1.25
C ASP A 431 -8.15 15.49 -0.30
N VAL A 432 -7.39 14.47 0.10
CA VAL A 432 -7.84 13.36 0.96
C VAL A 432 -7.31 13.48 2.39
N VAL A 433 -6.07 13.96 2.57
CA VAL A 433 -5.37 13.91 3.87
C VAL A 433 -4.35 15.03 4.04
N ALA A 434 -4.21 15.53 5.27
CA ALA A 434 -3.08 16.30 5.73
C ALA A 434 -2.32 15.53 6.84
N PHE A 435 -1.02 15.32 6.67
CA PHE A 435 -0.20 14.64 7.67
C PHE A 435 0.25 15.59 8.78
N LEU A 436 0.08 15.15 10.02
CA LEU A 436 0.28 15.96 11.23
C LEU A 436 1.62 15.65 11.93
N GLY A 437 2.32 14.60 11.50
CA GLY A 437 3.57 14.15 12.12
C GLY A 437 3.51 12.66 12.43
N GLY A 438 4.10 12.26 13.55
CA GLY A 438 4.15 10.88 13.98
C GLY A 438 5.19 10.64 15.06
N ALA A 439 5.25 9.40 15.54
CA ALA A 439 6.03 9.04 16.71
C ALA A 439 6.71 7.68 16.56
N THR A 440 7.71 7.46 17.39
CA THR A 440 8.41 6.19 17.54
C THR A 440 8.26 5.74 18.99
N GLY A 441 7.76 4.52 19.17
CA GLY A 441 7.62 3.88 20.46
C GLY A 441 8.52 2.66 20.66
N LEU A 442 8.40 2.06 21.84
CA LEU A 442 9.12 0.82 22.18
C LEU A 442 8.70 -0.34 21.30
N TYR A 443 7.43 -0.40 20.89
CA TYR A 443 6.88 -1.53 20.14
C TYR A 443 6.32 -1.12 18.78
N CYS A 444 5.87 0.13 18.63
CA CYS A 444 5.21 0.58 17.41
C CYS A 444 5.80 1.87 16.82
N GLY A 445 5.59 2.05 15.52
CA GLY A 445 5.66 3.34 14.84
C GLY A 445 4.26 3.92 14.61
N TYR A 446 4.19 5.25 14.60
CA TYR A 446 2.94 6.00 14.48
C TYR A 446 3.05 7.05 13.38
N LEU A 447 2.04 7.13 12.50
CA LEU A 447 1.92 8.15 11.46
C LEU A 447 0.58 8.89 11.62
N ASP A 448 0.66 10.16 12.01
CA ASP A 448 -0.47 10.97 12.45
C ASP A 448 -1.05 11.79 11.27
N PHE A 449 -2.37 11.87 11.17
CA PHE A 449 -3.04 12.55 10.06
C PHE A 449 -4.39 13.18 10.42
N MET A 450 -4.85 14.08 9.56
CA MET A 450 -6.20 14.62 9.48
C MET A 450 -6.78 14.29 8.11
N ALA A 451 -7.86 13.52 8.06
CA ALA A 451 -8.50 13.04 6.85
C ALA A 451 -9.73 13.90 6.49
N TRP A 452 -9.74 14.37 5.25
CA TRP A 452 -10.88 15.03 4.61
C TRP A 452 -11.85 14.01 4.02
N ASP A 453 -11.34 12.81 3.72
CA ASP A 453 -12.06 11.61 3.29
C ASP A 453 -11.37 10.36 3.87
N LEU A 454 -11.82 9.93 5.06
CA LEU A 454 -11.22 8.79 5.76
C LEU A 454 -11.32 7.51 4.94
N ARG A 455 -12.45 7.25 4.28
CA ARG A 455 -12.64 6.00 3.53
C ARG A 455 -11.60 5.89 2.43
N LYS A 456 -11.44 6.94 1.63
CA LYS A 456 -10.45 6.94 0.55
C LYS A 456 -9.03 6.80 1.10
N LEU A 457 -8.72 7.43 2.22
CA LEU A 457 -7.42 7.31 2.87
C LEU A 457 -7.14 5.87 3.32
N LEU A 458 -8.09 5.20 3.98
CA LEU A 458 -7.91 3.82 4.45
C LEU A 458 -7.74 2.82 3.29
N GLU A 459 -8.48 3.01 2.19
CA GLU A 459 -8.33 2.20 0.97
C GLU A 459 -6.91 2.34 0.37
N VAL A 460 -6.39 3.57 0.28
CA VAL A 460 -5.02 3.83 -0.20
C VAL A 460 -3.97 3.30 0.78
N ALA A 461 -4.15 3.53 2.08
CA ALA A 461 -3.21 3.06 3.07
C ALA A 461 -3.09 1.53 3.06
N ALA A 462 -4.21 0.80 2.98
CA ALA A 462 -4.20 -0.66 2.91
C ALA A 462 -3.40 -1.18 1.71
N ASP A 463 -3.54 -0.56 0.53
CA ASP A 463 -2.75 -0.86 -0.67
C ASP A 463 -1.27 -0.53 -0.47
N VAL A 464 -0.93 0.63 0.10
CA VAL A 464 0.47 0.97 0.38
C VAL A 464 1.10 -0.04 1.35
N PHE A 465 0.41 -0.39 2.44
CA PHE A 465 0.91 -1.33 3.44
C PHE A 465 1.07 -2.76 2.89
N SER A 466 0.22 -3.19 1.95
CA SER A 466 0.36 -4.51 1.32
C SER A 466 1.62 -4.69 0.48
N HIS A 467 2.28 -3.59 0.11
CA HIS A 467 3.55 -3.59 -0.61
C HIS A 467 4.76 -3.32 0.31
N THR A 468 4.59 -3.44 1.63
CA THR A 468 5.66 -3.30 2.62
C THR A 468 6.06 -4.63 3.23
N ASN A 469 7.25 -4.66 3.84
CA ASN A 469 7.72 -5.81 4.60
C ASN A 469 7.14 -5.88 6.03
N LEU A 470 6.31 -4.92 6.44
CA LEU A 470 5.63 -4.98 7.75
C LEU A 470 4.69 -6.19 7.78
N PRO A 471 4.44 -6.84 8.93
CA PRO A 471 3.47 -7.94 9.04
C PRO A 471 2.03 -7.45 9.23
N TRP A 472 1.82 -6.25 9.76
CA TRP A 472 0.49 -5.68 9.96
C TRP A 472 0.55 -4.16 10.02
N ALA A 473 -0.60 -3.54 9.79
CA ALA A 473 -0.84 -2.13 10.00
C ALA A 473 -2.28 -1.91 10.44
N TYR A 474 -2.48 -0.97 11.37
CA TYR A 474 -3.78 -0.62 11.94
C TYR A 474 -4.07 0.88 11.81
N PHE A 475 -5.35 1.25 11.88
CA PHE A 475 -5.84 2.61 12.03
C PHE A 475 -6.46 2.77 13.41
N HIS A 476 -6.15 3.88 14.07
CA HIS A 476 -6.77 4.29 15.31
C HIS A 476 -7.19 5.77 15.25
N SER A 477 -8.38 6.06 15.76
CA SER A 477 -8.87 7.44 15.91
C SER A 477 -8.08 8.15 17.00
N PHE A 478 -7.96 9.48 16.99
CA PHE A 478 -7.38 10.23 18.12
C PHE A 478 -8.31 10.27 19.37
N ARG A 479 -9.02 9.17 19.63
CA ARG A 479 -9.81 8.92 20.84
C ARG A 479 -9.24 7.70 21.53
N ARG A 480 -8.99 7.80 22.83
CA ARG A 480 -8.33 6.73 23.60
C ARG A 480 -9.28 5.59 23.98
N ASP A 481 -10.57 5.87 24.18
CA ASP A 481 -11.56 4.91 24.69
C ASP A 481 -12.33 4.16 23.60
N VAL A 482 -11.75 4.01 22.40
CA VAL A 482 -12.37 3.33 21.25
C VAL A 482 -11.50 2.17 20.75
N SER A 483 -12.11 1.26 19.99
CA SER A 483 -11.39 0.14 19.37
C SER A 483 -10.55 0.57 18.17
N THR A 484 -9.55 -0.24 17.85
CA THR A 484 -8.64 -0.08 16.70
C THR A 484 -9.17 -0.83 15.49
N VAL A 485 -8.96 -0.29 14.30
CA VAL A 485 -9.38 -0.90 13.04
C VAL A 485 -8.19 -1.52 12.34
N ARG A 486 -8.28 -2.79 11.98
CA ARG A 486 -7.27 -3.44 11.15
C ARG A 486 -7.39 -2.95 9.70
N ILE A 487 -6.32 -2.37 9.16
CA ILE A 487 -6.29 -1.92 7.75
C ILE A 487 -5.61 -2.97 6.86
N TRP A 488 -4.57 -3.62 7.37
CA TRP A 488 -3.82 -4.62 6.65
C TRP A 488 -3.10 -5.57 7.62
N GLU A 489 -3.07 -6.85 7.31
CA GLU A 489 -2.34 -7.87 8.06
C GLU A 489 -1.96 -8.98 7.09
N ARG A 490 -0.70 -9.39 7.17
CA ARG A 490 -0.16 -10.46 6.36
C ARG A 490 -0.79 -11.78 6.78
N THR A 491 -1.18 -12.59 5.81
CA THR A 491 -1.75 -13.91 6.10
C THR A 491 -0.67 -14.91 6.52
N VAL A 492 -1.05 -15.94 7.27
CA VAL A 492 -0.14 -17.02 7.71
C VAL A 492 0.54 -17.72 6.53
N GLU A 493 -0.16 -17.83 5.40
CA GLU A 493 0.39 -18.38 4.16
C GLU A 493 1.48 -17.47 3.57
N GLU A 494 1.29 -16.15 3.59
CA GLU A 494 2.28 -15.16 3.13
C GLU A 494 3.49 -15.04 4.09
N GLU A 495 3.28 -15.17 5.40
CA GLU A 495 4.36 -15.23 6.39
C GLU A 495 5.28 -16.44 6.17
N ALA A 496 4.69 -17.62 5.92
CA ALA A 496 5.45 -18.83 5.60
C ALA A 496 6.25 -18.67 4.30
N HIS A 497 5.70 -18.00 3.29
CA HIS A 497 6.41 -17.75 2.02
C HIS A 497 7.63 -16.83 2.17
N GLN A 498 7.60 -15.86 3.10
CA GLN A 498 8.72 -14.92 3.29
C GLN A 498 9.84 -15.43 4.22
N GLN A 499 9.61 -16.53 4.94
CA GLN A 499 10.63 -17.09 5.81
C GLN A 499 11.84 -17.57 5.00
N GLY A 500 13.03 -17.02 5.30
CA GLY A 500 14.28 -17.35 4.62
C GLY A 500 14.64 -16.46 3.41
N ILE A 501 13.78 -15.50 3.04
CA ILE A 501 14.08 -14.53 1.96
C ILE A 501 15.00 -13.41 2.49
N HIS A 502 16.10 -13.18 1.80
CA HIS A 502 17.04 -12.10 2.08
C HIS A 502 16.48 -10.75 1.55
N PRO A 503 16.30 -9.72 2.41
CA PRO A 503 15.67 -8.45 2.00
C PRO A 503 16.43 -7.67 0.92
N ASP A 504 17.75 -7.84 0.86
CA ASP A 504 18.66 -7.16 -0.08
C ASP A 504 18.62 -7.77 -1.48
N THR A 505 18.32 -9.06 -1.61
CA THR A 505 18.22 -9.75 -2.91
C THR A 505 16.78 -10.06 -3.32
N GLY A 506 15.83 -10.00 -2.37
CA GLY A 506 14.46 -10.46 -2.58
C GLY A 506 14.36 -11.96 -2.87
N SER A 507 15.38 -12.74 -2.50
CA SER A 507 15.51 -14.16 -2.82
C SER A 507 15.98 -14.97 -1.61
N LEU A 508 15.77 -16.28 -1.64
CA LEU A 508 16.44 -17.24 -0.75
C LEU A 508 17.96 -17.22 -0.93
N LEU A 509 18.48 -16.81 -2.10
CA LEU A 509 19.90 -16.62 -2.36
C LEU A 509 20.36 -15.30 -1.73
N SER A 510 21.38 -15.36 -0.89
CA SER A 510 22.04 -14.17 -0.35
C SER A 510 22.87 -13.46 -1.42
N ALA A 511 23.29 -12.22 -1.13
CA ALA A 511 24.21 -11.50 -2.01
C ALA A 511 25.57 -12.22 -2.19
N GLU A 512 25.98 -13.06 -1.24
CA GLU A 512 27.19 -13.89 -1.38
C GLU A 512 26.96 -15.06 -2.34
N ASP A 513 25.80 -15.71 -2.25
CA ASP A 513 25.43 -16.80 -3.16
C ASP A 513 25.34 -16.31 -4.62
N LEU A 514 24.75 -15.14 -4.84
CA LEU A 514 24.70 -14.52 -6.17
C LEU A 514 26.10 -14.21 -6.72
N ARG A 515 27.02 -13.67 -5.90
CA ARG A 515 28.42 -13.46 -6.30
C ARG A 515 29.14 -14.77 -6.62
N ALA A 516 28.86 -15.84 -5.88
CA ALA A 516 29.43 -17.15 -6.14
C ALA A 516 28.93 -17.72 -7.48
N LEU A 517 27.65 -17.53 -7.80
CA LEU A 517 27.06 -17.93 -9.08
C LEU A 517 27.65 -17.12 -10.25
N GLU A 518 27.79 -15.81 -10.08
CA GLU A 518 28.45 -14.93 -11.07
C GLU A 518 29.91 -15.33 -11.33
N ALA A 519 30.65 -15.75 -10.30
CA ALA A 519 32.04 -16.18 -10.45
C ALA A 519 32.21 -17.45 -11.32
N PHE A 520 31.16 -18.27 -11.50
CA PHE A 520 31.20 -19.39 -12.44
C PHE A 520 31.13 -18.94 -13.92
N HIS A 521 30.86 -17.66 -14.17
CA HIS A 521 30.69 -17.06 -15.50
C HIS A 521 31.97 -16.38 -16.04
N GLU A 522 33.18 -16.78 -15.59
CA GLU A 522 34.44 -16.24 -16.13
C GLU A 522 34.86 -16.90 -17.47
N GLY A 523 34.78 -16.15 -18.58
CA GLY A 523 35.35 -16.51 -19.89
C GLY A 523 34.37 -17.11 -20.92
N ALA A 524 34.90 -17.60 -22.05
CA ALA A 524 34.11 -18.18 -23.15
C ALA A 524 33.56 -19.59 -22.86
N THR A 525 34.06 -20.26 -21.81
CA THR A 525 33.67 -21.62 -21.40
C THR A 525 33.24 -21.61 -19.94
N GLY A 526 32.06 -21.03 -19.66
CA GLY A 526 31.54 -20.93 -18.30
C GLY A 526 31.47 -22.29 -17.59
N TYR A 527 31.69 -22.32 -16.26
CA TYR A 527 31.64 -23.55 -15.47
C TYR A 527 30.19 -23.92 -15.11
N PHE A 528 29.32 -24.09 -16.11
CA PHE A 528 27.88 -24.30 -15.94
C PHE A 528 27.53 -25.54 -15.12
N GLY A 529 28.35 -26.60 -15.20
CA GLY A 529 28.19 -27.79 -14.36
C GLY A 529 28.37 -27.51 -12.87
N LYS A 530 29.38 -26.67 -12.50
CA LYS A 530 29.60 -26.25 -11.11
C LYS A 530 28.47 -25.35 -10.62
N MET A 531 27.99 -24.45 -11.48
CA MET A 531 26.84 -23.60 -11.20
C MET A 531 25.59 -24.45 -10.92
N PHE A 532 25.28 -25.41 -11.78
CA PHE A 532 24.15 -26.33 -11.59
C PHE A 532 24.29 -27.10 -10.27
N SER A 533 25.45 -27.70 -10.00
CA SER A 533 25.70 -28.43 -8.75
C SER A 533 25.56 -27.54 -7.51
N TYR A 534 26.04 -26.30 -7.57
CA TYR A 534 25.93 -25.33 -6.48
C TYR A 534 24.46 -25.06 -6.14
N ILE A 535 23.61 -24.79 -7.14
CA ILE A 535 22.19 -24.48 -6.94
C ILE A 535 21.45 -25.70 -6.37
N VAL A 536 21.67 -26.88 -6.94
CA VAL A 536 21.07 -28.13 -6.44
C VAL A 536 21.48 -28.41 -5.00
N ASP A 537 22.76 -28.19 -4.67
CA ASP A 537 23.27 -28.37 -3.32
C ASP A 537 22.73 -27.33 -2.34
N PHE A 538 22.61 -26.07 -2.78
CA PHE A 538 22.03 -24.99 -2.00
C PHE A 538 20.59 -25.31 -1.61
N VAL A 539 19.75 -25.69 -2.58
CA VAL A 539 18.34 -26.05 -2.34
C VAL A 539 18.25 -27.27 -1.43
N ARG A 540 18.98 -28.35 -1.77
CA ARG A 540 18.96 -29.60 -0.99
C ARG A 540 19.38 -29.38 0.47
N LYS A 541 20.44 -28.61 0.71
CA LYS A 541 20.90 -28.29 2.07
C LYS A 541 19.89 -27.43 2.81
N GLY A 542 19.37 -26.38 2.16
CA GLY A 542 18.40 -25.47 2.78
C GLY A 542 17.10 -26.15 3.18
N VAL A 543 16.57 -27.03 2.33
CA VAL A 543 15.39 -27.86 2.65
C VAL A 543 15.69 -28.82 3.80
N LYS A 544 16.82 -29.53 3.75
CA LYS A 544 17.22 -30.47 4.81
C LYS A 544 17.41 -29.79 6.17
N GLU A 545 17.92 -28.56 6.18
CA GLU A 545 18.17 -27.75 7.37
C GLU A 545 16.93 -27.00 7.86
N GLY A 546 15.82 -27.02 7.11
CA GLY A 546 14.59 -26.30 7.43
C GLY A 546 14.71 -24.78 7.27
N ARG A 547 15.65 -24.29 6.46
CA ARG A 547 15.80 -22.84 6.17
C ARG A 547 14.67 -22.31 5.28
N PHE A 548 14.13 -23.17 4.42
CA PHE A 548 12.99 -22.94 3.52
C PHE A 548 12.47 -24.29 3.02
N THR A 549 11.26 -24.32 2.44
CA THR A 549 10.68 -25.53 1.83
C THR A 549 11.11 -25.71 0.36
N GLU A 550 10.87 -26.91 -0.20
CA GLU A 550 11.13 -27.17 -1.62
C GLU A 550 10.24 -26.29 -2.51
N GLU A 551 8.99 -26.06 -2.11
CA GLU A 551 8.06 -25.17 -2.83
C GLU A 551 8.56 -23.72 -2.83
N GLN A 552 9.11 -23.23 -1.71
CA GLN A 552 9.72 -21.89 -1.66
C GLN A 552 10.91 -21.79 -2.62
N ALA A 553 11.79 -22.79 -2.63
CA ALA A 553 12.95 -22.83 -3.52
C ALA A 553 12.57 -22.90 -5.01
N ARG A 554 11.49 -23.62 -5.35
CA ARG A 554 10.98 -23.73 -6.72
C ARG A 554 10.27 -22.45 -7.17
N ALA A 555 9.62 -21.72 -6.26
CA ALA A 555 8.96 -20.45 -6.55
C ALA A 555 9.93 -19.24 -6.59
N ASP A 556 11.14 -19.37 -6.05
CA ASP A 556 12.14 -18.30 -6.03
C ASP A 556 12.64 -17.95 -7.43
N LEU A 557 12.48 -16.68 -7.80
CA LEU A 557 12.79 -16.20 -9.16
C LEU A 557 14.29 -16.27 -9.46
N GLN A 558 15.17 -15.92 -8.52
CA GLN A 558 16.61 -15.92 -8.75
C GLN A 558 17.14 -17.35 -8.89
N ILE A 559 16.68 -18.28 -8.04
CA ILE A 559 17.00 -19.70 -8.17
C ILE A 559 16.54 -20.21 -9.54
N ALA A 560 15.31 -19.92 -9.96
CA ALA A 560 14.82 -20.34 -11.26
C ALA A 560 15.64 -19.76 -12.43
N LEU A 561 16.04 -18.49 -12.36
CA LEU A 561 16.87 -17.84 -13.36
C LEU A 561 18.24 -18.51 -13.45
N TRP A 562 18.96 -18.67 -12.35
CA TRP A 562 20.29 -19.29 -12.36
C TRP A 562 20.25 -20.79 -12.68
N TYR A 563 19.23 -21.49 -12.20
CA TYR A 563 19.04 -22.92 -12.48
C TYR A 563 18.82 -23.13 -13.97
N SER A 564 17.89 -22.38 -14.57
CA SER A 564 17.62 -22.46 -16.01
C SER A 564 18.83 -22.03 -16.84
N TYR A 565 19.56 -20.98 -16.43
CA TYR A 565 20.79 -20.56 -17.11
C TYR A 565 21.85 -21.66 -17.14
N SER A 566 22.10 -22.31 -16.01
CA SER A 566 23.05 -23.43 -15.96
C SER A 566 22.60 -24.60 -16.84
N CYS A 567 21.29 -24.92 -16.83
CA CYS A 567 20.74 -26.02 -17.61
C CYS A 567 20.84 -25.80 -19.12
N ILE A 568 20.41 -24.65 -19.63
CA ILE A 568 20.38 -24.40 -21.09
C ILE A 568 21.78 -24.28 -21.71
N ASN A 569 22.82 -24.07 -20.89
CA ASN A 569 24.21 -24.02 -21.33
C ASN A 569 24.97 -25.35 -21.13
N LEU A 570 24.36 -26.38 -20.54
CA LEU A 570 24.91 -27.75 -20.48
C LEU A 570 24.52 -28.59 -21.70
N THR A 571 23.86 -27.98 -22.69
CA THR A 571 23.69 -28.44 -24.08
C THR A 571 23.26 -29.90 -24.27
N SER A 572 22.48 -30.44 -23.33
CA SER A 572 21.86 -31.78 -23.44
C SER A 572 20.35 -31.73 -23.20
N TYR A 573 19.62 -32.62 -23.86
CA TYR A 573 18.16 -32.71 -23.74
C TYR A 573 17.69 -32.84 -22.28
N GLU A 574 18.42 -33.59 -21.44
CA GLU A 574 18.08 -33.78 -20.02
C GLU A 574 18.01 -32.44 -19.27
N TYR A 575 18.97 -31.54 -19.51
CA TYR A 575 19.01 -30.25 -18.84
C TYR A 575 17.94 -29.29 -19.33
N TYR A 576 17.61 -29.28 -20.63
CA TYR A 576 16.46 -28.53 -21.13
C TYR A 576 15.15 -29.02 -20.50
N TYR A 577 14.97 -30.34 -20.37
CA TYR A 577 13.81 -30.91 -19.69
C TYR A 577 13.76 -30.49 -18.21
N ARG A 578 14.90 -30.51 -17.50
CA ARG A 578 14.98 -30.03 -16.11
C ARG A 578 14.60 -28.56 -15.98
N ALA A 579 15.10 -27.68 -16.84
CA ALA A 579 14.72 -26.28 -16.85
C ALA A 579 13.21 -26.13 -17.10
N MET A 580 12.67 -26.81 -18.11
CA MET A 580 11.24 -26.79 -18.44
C MET A 580 10.37 -27.24 -17.25
N GLN A 581 10.82 -28.20 -16.44
CA GLN A 581 10.10 -28.65 -15.25
C GLN A 581 10.23 -27.72 -14.05
N TRP A 582 11.35 -27.00 -13.91
CA TRP A 582 11.62 -26.14 -12.76
C TRP A 582 10.93 -24.78 -12.88
N MET A 583 11.01 -24.14 -14.05
CA MET A 583 10.61 -22.75 -14.23
C MET A 583 9.16 -22.42 -13.84
N PRO A 584 8.12 -23.23 -14.16
CA PRO A 584 6.72 -22.85 -13.99
C PRO A 584 6.32 -22.38 -12.59
N ASP A 585 6.91 -22.93 -11.52
CA ASP A 585 6.54 -22.58 -10.14
C ASP A 585 6.92 -21.13 -9.77
N SER A 586 7.87 -20.54 -10.50
CA SER A 586 8.32 -19.16 -10.35
C SER A 586 7.62 -18.17 -11.30
N GLU A 587 6.73 -18.62 -12.18
CA GLU A 587 6.07 -17.78 -13.21
C GLU A 587 5.31 -16.59 -12.60
N LYS A 588 4.65 -16.80 -11.45
CA LYS A 588 3.93 -15.74 -10.71
C LYS A 588 4.82 -14.54 -10.33
N ASN A 589 6.13 -14.76 -10.26
CA ASN A 589 7.13 -13.75 -9.89
C ASN A 589 7.87 -13.18 -11.11
N ALA A 590 7.60 -13.67 -12.34
CA ALA A 590 8.37 -13.34 -13.55
C ALA A 590 7.89 -12.08 -14.29
N LYS A 591 6.85 -11.39 -13.80
CA LYS A 591 6.31 -10.17 -14.44
C LYS A 591 7.40 -9.12 -14.59
N GLY A 592 7.54 -8.56 -15.80
CA GLY A 592 8.59 -7.60 -16.13
C GLY A 592 10.02 -8.16 -16.22
N CYS A 593 10.20 -9.49 -16.36
CA CYS A 593 11.52 -10.14 -16.47
C CYS A 593 11.61 -11.01 -17.74
N ALA A 594 11.98 -10.42 -18.89
CA ALA A 594 12.09 -11.16 -20.16
C ALA A 594 13.16 -12.26 -20.13
N THR A 595 14.17 -12.15 -19.25
CA THR A 595 15.17 -13.22 -19.06
C THR A 595 14.50 -14.54 -18.67
N TRP A 596 13.48 -14.51 -17.80
CA TRP A 596 12.74 -15.70 -17.40
C TRP A 596 11.99 -16.32 -18.59
N TYR A 597 11.25 -15.49 -19.34
CA TYR A 597 10.49 -15.90 -20.52
C TYR A 597 11.38 -16.46 -21.63
N TYR A 598 12.53 -15.83 -21.86
CA TYR A 598 13.54 -16.28 -22.82
C TYR A 598 14.06 -17.68 -22.45
N ARG A 599 14.55 -17.87 -21.22
CA ARG A 599 15.11 -19.15 -20.80
C ARG A 599 14.06 -20.27 -20.80
N TYR A 600 12.82 -19.97 -20.38
CA TYR A 600 11.74 -20.95 -20.39
C TYR A 600 11.32 -21.32 -21.82
N SER A 601 11.20 -20.36 -22.73
CA SER A 601 10.88 -20.63 -24.13
C SER A 601 11.98 -21.40 -24.86
N CYS A 602 13.26 -21.18 -24.54
CA CYS A 602 14.36 -22.03 -25.01
C CYS A 602 14.19 -23.48 -24.52
N ALA A 603 13.93 -23.69 -23.22
CA ALA A 603 13.70 -25.01 -22.66
C ALA A 603 12.52 -25.74 -23.32
N LEU A 604 11.40 -25.05 -23.53
CA LEU A 604 10.24 -25.58 -24.25
C LEU A 604 10.58 -25.97 -25.69
N MET A 605 11.34 -25.14 -26.41
CA MET A 605 11.74 -25.39 -27.79
C MET A 605 12.58 -26.67 -27.92
N TYR A 606 13.60 -26.82 -27.07
CA TYR A 606 14.46 -28.00 -27.04
C TYR A 606 13.75 -29.27 -26.53
N CYS A 607 12.57 -29.13 -25.92
CA CYS A 607 11.67 -30.23 -25.57
C CYS A 607 10.55 -30.48 -26.61
N SER A 608 10.62 -29.86 -27.80
CA SER A 608 9.63 -29.99 -28.89
C SER A 608 8.22 -29.46 -28.54
N ARG A 609 8.12 -28.46 -27.65
CA ARG A 609 6.87 -27.76 -27.29
C ARG A 609 6.82 -26.38 -27.96
N LEU A 610 6.86 -26.37 -29.30
CA LEU A 610 7.16 -25.17 -30.10
C LEU A 610 6.07 -24.08 -30.01
N GLU A 611 4.79 -24.46 -29.96
CA GLU A 611 3.69 -23.51 -29.84
C GLU A 611 3.72 -22.77 -28.49
N GLU A 612 4.03 -23.51 -27.42
CA GLU A 612 4.17 -22.94 -26.08
C GLU A 612 5.42 -22.06 -25.98
N ALA A 613 6.53 -22.51 -26.58
CA ALA A 613 7.74 -21.71 -26.69
C ALA A 613 7.44 -20.35 -27.36
N LEU A 614 6.67 -20.33 -28.46
CA LEU A 614 6.32 -19.09 -29.15
C LEU A 614 5.49 -18.17 -28.25
N LYS A 615 4.47 -18.73 -27.60
CA LYS A 615 3.60 -17.98 -26.67
C LYS A 615 4.42 -17.28 -25.58
N TYR A 616 5.33 -18.01 -24.92
CA TYR A 616 6.16 -17.45 -23.86
C TYR A 616 7.21 -16.46 -24.39
N ALA A 617 7.79 -16.72 -25.56
CA ALA A 617 8.71 -15.78 -26.20
C ALA A 617 8.03 -14.43 -26.51
N GLU A 618 6.83 -14.46 -27.10
CA GLU A 618 6.06 -13.23 -27.38
C GLU A 618 5.56 -12.53 -26.12
N GLN A 619 5.28 -13.27 -25.05
CA GLN A 619 4.96 -12.66 -23.76
C GLN A 619 6.19 -11.96 -23.18
N GLY A 620 7.36 -12.59 -23.19
CA GLY A 620 8.60 -11.94 -22.72
C GLY A 620 8.90 -10.64 -23.44
N ALA A 621 8.71 -10.62 -24.77
CA ALA A 621 8.92 -9.42 -25.58
C ALA A 621 7.92 -8.29 -25.29
N LYS A 622 6.75 -8.60 -24.68
CA LYS A 622 5.80 -7.58 -24.19
C LYS A 622 6.15 -7.10 -22.78
N GLU A 623 6.61 -8.01 -21.93
CA GLU A 623 6.93 -7.73 -20.52
C GLU A 623 8.16 -6.83 -20.40
N GLU A 624 9.19 -7.07 -21.19
CA GLU A 624 10.42 -6.27 -21.21
C GLU A 624 10.98 -6.19 -22.65
N PRO A 625 10.48 -5.25 -23.47
CA PRO A 625 10.84 -5.12 -24.89
C PRO A 625 12.32 -4.77 -25.13
N ASP A 626 13.00 -4.22 -24.12
CA ASP A 626 14.37 -3.74 -24.21
C ASP A 626 15.40 -4.84 -23.90
N TYR A 627 14.96 -6.04 -23.53
CA TYR A 627 15.85 -7.20 -23.38
C TYR A 627 16.12 -7.81 -24.77
N PRO A 628 17.37 -7.82 -25.28
CA PRO A 628 17.62 -8.20 -26.67
C PRO A 628 17.34 -9.68 -26.96
N TRP A 629 17.78 -10.59 -26.10
CA TRP A 629 17.81 -12.03 -26.39
C TRP A 629 16.43 -12.67 -26.58
N ILE A 630 15.37 -12.12 -26.00
CA ILE A 630 13.99 -12.58 -26.25
C ILE A 630 13.61 -12.43 -27.74
N TRP A 631 14.14 -11.41 -28.42
CA TRP A 631 13.86 -11.17 -29.84
C TRP A 631 14.52 -12.19 -30.76
N LEU A 632 15.67 -12.79 -30.38
CA LEU A 632 16.21 -13.96 -31.09
C LEU A 632 15.20 -15.10 -31.08
N GLN A 633 14.66 -15.39 -29.90
CA GLN A 633 13.73 -16.50 -29.71
C GLN A 633 12.40 -16.27 -30.42
N VAL A 634 11.85 -15.04 -30.36
CA VAL A 634 10.68 -14.63 -31.15
C VAL A 634 10.97 -14.78 -32.64
N GLY A 635 12.13 -14.34 -33.12
CA GLY A 635 12.53 -14.44 -34.52
C GLY A 635 12.53 -15.87 -35.04
N LYS A 636 13.24 -16.77 -34.34
CA LYS A 636 13.34 -18.21 -34.66
C LYS A 636 11.96 -18.87 -34.72
N LEU A 637 11.14 -18.67 -33.69
CA LEU A 637 9.84 -19.34 -33.58
C LEU A 637 8.79 -18.78 -34.55
N ARG A 638 8.72 -17.45 -34.73
CA ARG A 638 7.82 -16.86 -35.74
C ARG A 638 8.15 -17.37 -37.13
N TYR A 639 9.43 -17.43 -37.48
CA TYR A 639 9.86 -17.95 -38.76
C TYR A 639 9.46 -19.42 -38.94
N TYR A 640 9.69 -20.26 -37.93
CA TYR A 640 9.27 -21.67 -37.95
C TYR A 640 7.76 -21.83 -38.22
N PHE A 641 6.92 -20.99 -37.61
CA PHE A 641 5.47 -20.99 -37.83
C PHE A 641 5.02 -20.22 -39.09
N GLY A 642 5.95 -19.80 -39.95
CA GLY A 642 5.68 -19.20 -41.26
C GLY A 642 5.55 -17.68 -41.29
N ASP A 643 5.71 -16.99 -40.15
CA ASP A 643 5.74 -15.53 -40.09
C ASP A 643 7.14 -14.98 -40.37
N LYS A 644 7.56 -15.08 -41.64
CA LYS A 644 8.86 -14.55 -42.09
C LYS A 644 9.00 -13.04 -41.86
N LYS A 645 7.90 -12.28 -41.99
CA LYS A 645 7.94 -10.83 -41.84
C LYS A 645 8.17 -10.45 -40.38
N GLY A 646 7.37 -10.99 -39.46
CA GLY A 646 7.51 -10.73 -38.03
C GLY A 646 8.81 -11.28 -37.45
N ALA A 647 9.39 -12.32 -38.04
CA ALA A 647 10.73 -12.79 -37.68
C ALA A 647 11.83 -11.80 -38.03
N LEU A 648 11.82 -11.23 -39.24
CA LEU A 648 12.78 -10.19 -39.65
C LEU A 648 12.59 -8.88 -38.87
N GLU A 649 11.35 -8.56 -38.47
CA GLU A 649 11.08 -7.45 -37.55
C GLU A 649 11.70 -7.68 -36.16
N ALA A 650 11.62 -8.91 -35.63
CA ALA A 650 12.27 -9.28 -34.38
C ALA A 650 13.81 -9.19 -34.49
N VAL A 651 14.41 -9.67 -35.59
CA VAL A 651 15.85 -9.50 -35.85
C VAL A 651 16.24 -8.02 -35.90
N LYS A 652 15.44 -7.18 -36.57
CA LYS A 652 15.67 -5.73 -36.62
C LYS A 652 15.60 -5.09 -35.24
N GLN A 653 14.62 -5.48 -34.42
CA GLN A 653 14.49 -4.99 -33.05
C GLN A 653 15.71 -5.39 -32.21
N GLY A 654 16.13 -6.64 -32.28
CA GLY A 654 17.35 -7.13 -31.64
C GLY A 654 18.61 -6.36 -32.03
N LEU A 655 18.85 -6.16 -33.33
CA LEU A 655 19.98 -5.36 -33.82
C LEU A 655 19.90 -3.87 -33.46
N SER A 656 18.72 -3.36 -33.14
CA SER A 656 18.57 -1.99 -32.64
C SER A 656 19.01 -1.86 -31.18
N LEU A 657 18.87 -2.94 -30.40
CA LEU A 657 19.30 -3.04 -29.01
C LEU A 657 20.80 -3.40 -28.93
N GLU A 658 21.26 -4.35 -29.76
CA GLU A 658 22.65 -4.81 -29.84
C GLU A 658 23.20 -4.69 -31.28
N PRO A 659 23.71 -3.50 -31.68
CA PRO A 659 24.18 -3.26 -33.05
C PRO A 659 25.38 -4.12 -33.44
N GLY A 660 25.23 -4.90 -34.51
CA GLY A 660 26.32 -5.70 -35.08
C GLY A 660 26.53 -7.06 -34.39
N ASP A 661 25.61 -7.46 -33.52
CA ASP A 661 25.62 -8.77 -32.88
C ASP A 661 25.63 -9.93 -33.90
N TYR A 662 26.47 -10.93 -33.65
CA TYR A 662 26.70 -12.04 -34.57
C TYR A 662 25.46 -12.92 -34.74
N GLU A 663 24.77 -13.23 -33.64
CA GLU A 663 23.63 -14.15 -33.62
C GLU A 663 22.45 -13.56 -34.39
N PHE A 664 22.16 -12.28 -34.20
CA PHE A 664 21.10 -11.62 -34.96
C PHE A 664 21.40 -11.54 -36.45
N LEU A 665 22.65 -11.27 -36.84
CA LEU A 665 23.07 -11.23 -38.24
C LEU A 665 23.00 -12.62 -38.89
N THR A 666 23.37 -13.66 -38.16
CA THR A 666 23.28 -15.06 -38.59
C THR A 666 21.82 -15.46 -38.77
N LEU A 667 20.96 -15.22 -37.76
CA LEU A 667 19.53 -15.53 -37.83
C LEU A 667 18.84 -14.82 -39.00
N GLY A 668 19.12 -13.53 -39.23
CA GLY A 668 18.59 -12.79 -40.37
C GLY A 668 18.95 -13.43 -41.71
N ARG A 669 20.21 -13.85 -41.87
CA ARG A 669 20.70 -14.55 -43.07
C ARG A 669 20.03 -15.91 -43.25
N GLU A 670 19.89 -16.68 -42.18
CA GLU A 670 19.27 -18.01 -42.21
C GLU A 670 17.77 -17.95 -42.58
N ILE A 671 17.05 -16.95 -42.07
CA ILE A 671 15.66 -16.66 -42.47
C ILE A 671 15.57 -16.33 -43.97
N GLU A 672 16.53 -15.59 -44.51
CA GLU A 672 16.59 -15.27 -45.94
C GLU A 672 16.87 -16.51 -46.79
N LEU A 673 17.80 -17.36 -46.33
CA LEU A 673 18.24 -18.59 -47.01
C LEU A 673 17.25 -19.75 -46.90
N GLY A 674 16.20 -19.64 -46.09
CA GLY A 674 15.21 -20.69 -45.96
C GLY A 674 15.60 -21.79 -44.97
N ALA A 675 16.49 -21.51 -44.01
CA ALA A 675 16.99 -22.50 -43.05
C ALA A 675 15.84 -23.09 -42.22
N SER A 676 15.93 -24.36 -41.83
CA SER A 676 15.03 -24.97 -40.84
C SER A 676 15.37 -24.48 -39.42
N LEU A 677 14.45 -24.66 -38.47
CA LEU A 677 14.71 -24.34 -37.07
C LEU A 677 15.95 -25.08 -36.51
N GLU A 678 16.17 -26.32 -36.95
CA GLU A 678 17.35 -27.10 -36.55
C GLU A 678 18.65 -26.57 -37.16
N GLN A 679 18.59 -26.02 -38.38
CA GLN A 679 19.73 -25.34 -38.98
C GLN A 679 20.03 -24.03 -38.25
N MET A 680 19.00 -23.30 -37.85
CA MET A 680 19.10 -22.06 -37.04
C MET A 680 19.61 -22.27 -35.61
N GLU A 681 19.80 -23.50 -35.16
CA GLU A 681 20.40 -23.79 -33.85
C GLU A 681 21.80 -24.40 -34.00
N PHE A 682 22.21 -24.75 -35.22
CA PHE A 682 23.51 -25.36 -35.50
C PHE A 682 24.60 -24.31 -35.74
N HIS A 683 24.76 -23.40 -34.77
CA HIS A 683 25.83 -22.40 -34.71
C HIS A 683 26.24 -22.08 -33.27
N TRP A 684 27.40 -21.46 -33.07
CA TRP A 684 27.83 -20.93 -31.79
C TRP A 684 27.74 -19.41 -31.71
N ILE A 685 27.35 -18.91 -30.53
CA ILE A 685 27.29 -17.47 -30.23
C ILE A 685 28.67 -16.81 -30.39
N ASN A 686 29.74 -17.55 -30.08
CA ASN A 686 31.11 -17.08 -30.30
C ASN A 686 31.51 -17.30 -31.78
N PRO A 687 31.87 -16.24 -32.54
CA PRO A 687 32.20 -16.38 -33.96
C PRO A 687 33.41 -17.26 -34.28
N ASP A 688 34.39 -17.34 -33.39
CA ASP A 688 35.57 -18.20 -33.59
C ASP A 688 35.20 -19.67 -33.37
N ALA A 689 34.42 -19.98 -32.34
CA ALA A 689 33.89 -21.32 -32.11
C ALA A 689 32.95 -21.76 -33.25
N ASP A 690 32.12 -20.84 -33.74
CA ASP A 690 31.22 -21.12 -34.87
C ASP A 690 32.00 -21.42 -36.16
N ARG A 691 33.08 -20.68 -36.40
CA ARG A 691 33.99 -20.97 -37.50
C ARG A 691 34.61 -22.36 -37.37
N ASP A 692 34.99 -22.77 -36.17
CA ASP A 692 35.56 -24.10 -35.93
C ASP A 692 34.51 -25.20 -36.14
N LEU A 693 33.27 -24.98 -35.71
CA LEU A 693 32.12 -25.85 -36.01
C LEU A 693 31.88 -26.00 -37.52
N LEU A 694 31.87 -24.90 -38.26
CA LEU A 694 31.68 -24.89 -39.71
C LEU A 694 32.84 -25.52 -40.48
N ASN A 695 34.05 -25.49 -39.93
CA ASN A 695 35.23 -26.14 -40.51
C ASN A 695 35.37 -27.62 -40.10
N GLY A 696 34.48 -28.14 -39.26
CA GLY A 696 34.54 -29.51 -38.75
C GLY A 696 35.69 -29.75 -37.77
N LEU A 697 36.13 -28.70 -37.06
CA LEU A 697 37.18 -28.73 -36.04
C LEU A 697 36.61 -28.77 -34.61
N ASP A 698 35.30 -28.67 -34.47
CA ASP A 698 34.61 -28.68 -33.18
C ASP A 698 34.34 -30.11 -32.69
N GLU A 699 34.93 -30.45 -31.54
CA GLU A 699 34.77 -31.75 -30.88
C GLU A 699 33.36 -31.94 -30.30
N GLU A 700 32.60 -30.86 -30.05
CA GLU A 700 31.23 -30.88 -29.50
C GLU A 700 30.14 -30.91 -30.60
N ALA A 701 30.54 -30.92 -31.88
CA ALA A 701 29.60 -30.82 -33.00
C ALA A 701 28.55 -31.95 -33.01
N ASP A 702 28.94 -33.17 -32.65
CA ASP A 702 28.04 -34.34 -32.62
C ASP A 702 27.06 -34.27 -31.45
N ASP A 703 27.50 -33.82 -30.28
CA ASP A 703 26.64 -33.60 -29.11
C ASP A 703 25.60 -32.51 -29.39
N LYS A 704 26.03 -31.41 -30.04
CA LYS A 704 25.14 -30.33 -30.49
C LYS A 704 24.09 -30.86 -31.47
N ARG A 705 24.48 -31.68 -32.45
CA ARG A 705 23.54 -32.33 -33.40
C ARG A 705 22.54 -33.23 -32.69
N CYS A 706 23.00 -34.00 -31.71
CA CYS A 706 22.12 -34.86 -30.91
C CYS A 706 21.06 -34.03 -30.21
N THR A 707 21.45 -32.97 -29.51
CA THR A 707 20.50 -32.11 -28.78
C THR A 707 19.55 -31.36 -29.71
N ILE A 708 20.03 -30.88 -30.88
CA ILE A 708 19.19 -30.24 -31.90
C ILE A 708 18.17 -31.22 -32.50
N SER A 709 18.49 -32.51 -32.56
CA SER A 709 17.56 -33.53 -33.05
C SER A 709 16.28 -33.64 -32.20
N CYS A 710 16.27 -33.09 -30.99
CA CYS A 710 15.11 -33.08 -30.09
C CYS A 710 14.11 -31.94 -30.35
N LEU A 711 14.34 -31.05 -31.33
CA LEU A 711 13.47 -29.88 -31.55
C LEU A 711 12.20 -30.21 -32.33
N THR A 712 12.34 -30.88 -33.48
CA THR A 712 11.21 -31.14 -34.38
C THR A 712 10.94 -32.63 -34.56
N VAL A 713 9.68 -33.05 -34.62
CA VAL A 713 9.34 -34.46 -34.87
C VAL A 713 9.41 -34.74 -36.37
N ASN A 714 10.06 -35.84 -36.77
CA ASN A 714 9.91 -36.44 -38.09
C ASN A 714 8.74 -37.44 -38.07
N PRO A 715 7.56 -37.13 -38.65
CA PRO A 715 6.38 -37.98 -38.52
C PRO A 715 6.57 -39.38 -39.12
N GLU A 716 7.28 -39.48 -40.26
CA GLU A 716 7.56 -40.76 -40.91
C GLU A 716 8.51 -41.63 -40.08
N GLY A 717 9.50 -40.98 -39.46
CA GLY A 717 10.47 -41.61 -38.57
C GLY A 717 9.83 -42.12 -37.28
N LEU A 718 8.95 -41.33 -36.66
CA LEU A 718 8.20 -41.75 -35.48
C LEU A 718 7.25 -42.91 -35.80
N ALA A 719 6.52 -42.83 -36.93
CA ALA A 719 5.68 -43.93 -37.40
C ALA A 719 6.49 -45.20 -37.73
N ARG A 720 7.73 -45.04 -38.23
CA ARG A 720 8.67 -46.16 -38.43
C ARG A 720 9.09 -46.78 -37.09
N PHE A 721 9.45 -45.98 -36.09
CA PHE A 721 9.76 -46.46 -34.75
C PHE A 721 8.63 -47.32 -34.17
N HIS A 722 7.38 -46.84 -34.20
CA HIS A 722 6.23 -47.60 -33.71
C HIS A 722 5.93 -48.89 -34.51
N ARG A 723 6.32 -48.94 -35.79
CA ARG A 723 6.23 -50.18 -36.59
C ARG A 723 7.30 -51.18 -36.23
N ILE A 724 8.51 -50.72 -35.88
CA ILE A 724 9.60 -51.59 -35.43
C ILE A 724 9.22 -52.17 -34.07
N PHE A 725 8.90 -51.32 -33.09
CA PHE A 725 8.45 -51.73 -31.76
C PHE A 725 6.92 -51.87 -31.75
N THR A 726 6.41 -52.97 -32.34
CA THR A 726 5.00 -53.29 -32.62
C THR A 726 4.03 -53.04 -31.43
N PRO A 727 2.81 -52.49 -31.68
CA PRO A 727 1.72 -52.48 -30.70
C PRO A 727 1.29 -53.92 -30.33
N GLY A 728 1.45 -54.30 -29.05
CA GLY A 728 1.14 -55.64 -28.54
C GLY A 728 2.27 -56.28 -27.74
N LEU A 729 3.53 -55.87 -27.98
CA LEU A 729 4.69 -56.20 -27.14
C LEU A 729 5.12 -55.04 -26.24
N VAL A 730 4.64 -53.84 -26.56
CA VAL A 730 4.74 -52.62 -25.76
C VAL A 730 3.47 -52.47 -24.93
N THR A 731 3.61 -52.29 -23.62
CA THR A 731 2.45 -52.29 -22.69
C THR A 731 2.17 -50.94 -22.02
N ASP A 732 3.13 -49.99 -22.05
CA ASP A 732 3.07 -48.74 -21.28
C ASP A 732 4.01 -47.66 -21.83
N TYR A 733 3.84 -47.29 -23.10
CA TYR A 733 4.64 -46.24 -23.72
C TYR A 733 4.44 -44.86 -23.06
N VAL A 734 5.53 -44.34 -22.48
CA VAL A 734 5.64 -42.97 -21.94
C VAL A 734 6.40 -42.12 -22.95
N LYS A 735 5.76 -41.08 -23.47
CA LYS A 735 6.40 -40.08 -24.33
C LYS A 735 7.10 -39.01 -23.48
N ASN A 736 8.31 -38.62 -23.88
CA ASN A 736 8.99 -37.37 -23.50
C ASN A 736 9.28 -37.12 -21.99
N SER A 737 9.02 -38.04 -21.05
CA SER A 737 9.05 -37.71 -19.60
C SER A 737 9.90 -38.63 -18.69
N PRO A 738 11.11 -38.16 -18.29
CA PRO A 738 11.94 -37.24 -19.08
C PRO A 738 12.31 -37.86 -20.43
N TYR A 739 12.25 -39.19 -20.53
CA TYR A 739 12.69 -39.97 -21.66
C TYR A 739 11.54 -40.75 -22.27
N CYS A 740 11.62 -41.03 -23.56
CA CYS A 740 10.73 -42.00 -24.18
C CYS A 740 11.06 -43.38 -23.64
N ARG A 741 10.10 -44.03 -22.99
CA ARG A 741 10.31 -45.35 -22.40
C ARG A 741 9.08 -46.22 -22.48
N PHE A 742 9.32 -47.52 -22.42
CA PHE A 742 8.27 -48.52 -22.39
C PHE A 742 8.84 -49.84 -21.91
N ASN A 743 7.97 -50.71 -21.44
CA ASN A 743 8.31 -52.09 -21.23
C ASN A 743 8.04 -52.93 -22.47
N TYR A 744 9.07 -53.70 -22.84
CA TYR A 744 9.09 -54.59 -23.99
C TYR A 744 9.05 -56.07 -23.54
N GLN A 745 8.10 -56.82 -24.09
CA GLN A 745 7.95 -58.24 -23.78
C GLN A 745 8.86 -59.11 -24.66
N THR A 746 9.83 -59.81 -24.05
CA THR A 746 10.70 -60.79 -24.73
C THR A 746 10.34 -62.22 -24.34
N GLN A 747 10.95 -63.21 -25.00
CA GLN A 747 10.85 -64.63 -24.60
C GLN A 747 11.55 -64.94 -23.26
N HIS A 748 12.40 -64.03 -22.76
CA HIS A 748 13.19 -64.20 -21.53
C HIS A 748 12.68 -63.37 -20.35
N GLY A 749 11.66 -62.53 -20.57
CA GLY A 749 11.10 -61.65 -19.55
C GLY A 749 10.72 -60.28 -20.09
N LYS A 750 10.28 -59.42 -19.17
CA LYS A 750 9.93 -58.02 -19.43
C LYS A 750 11.19 -57.17 -19.25
N VAL A 751 11.52 -56.33 -20.23
CA VAL A 751 12.67 -55.42 -20.19
C VAL A 751 12.19 -53.98 -20.33
N GLU A 752 12.65 -53.07 -19.48
CA GLU A 752 12.40 -51.63 -19.66
C GLU A 752 13.36 -51.09 -20.74
N VAL A 753 12.80 -50.47 -21.78
CA VAL A 753 13.54 -49.81 -22.85
C VAL A 753 13.42 -48.31 -22.66
N VAL A 754 14.55 -47.64 -22.45
CA VAL A 754 14.64 -46.20 -22.21
C VAL A 754 15.47 -45.55 -23.30
N PHE A 755 14.87 -44.66 -24.08
CA PHE A 755 15.58 -43.79 -25.02
C PHE A 755 15.82 -42.46 -24.33
N LYS A 756 17.09 -42.07 -24.09
CA LYS A 756 17.48 -40.82 -23.39
C LYS A 756 17.22 -39.55 -24.23
N MET A 757 15.99 -39.39 -24.71
CA MET A 757 15.53 -38.37 -25.64
C MET A 757 13.98 -38.27 -25.64
N ASN A 758 13.45 -37.24 -26.27
CA ASN A 758 12.02 -37.12 -26.60
C ASN A 758 11.69 -37.79 -27.96
N GLU A 759 10.42 -37.77 -28.33
CA GLU A 759 9.91 -38.31 -29.60
C GLU A 759 10.55 -37.65 -30.82
N ALA A 760 10.96 -36.38 -30.72
CA ALA A 760 11.67 -35.68 -31.78
C ALA A 760 13.04 -36.32 -32.05
N GLY A 761 13.87 -36.53 -31.03
CA GLY A 761 15.14 -37.23 -31.17
C GLY A 761 14.95 -38.69 -31.63
N LEU A 762 14.01 -39.39 -30.99
CA LEU A 762 13.64 -40.77 -31.31
C LEU A 762 13.25 -40.96 -32.79
N SER A 763 12.47 -40.02 -33.33
CA SER A 763 12.00 -40.06 -34.72
C SER A 763 13.12 -39.97 -35.75
N LYS A 764 14.30 -39.49 -35.36
CA LYS A 764 15.45 -39.30 -36.25
C LYS A 764 16.49 -40.40 -36.16
N LEU A 765 16.31 -41.41 -35.30
CA LEU A 765 17.20 -42.56 -35.22
C LEU A 765 17.14 -43.43 -36.49
N GLN A 766 18.30 -44.00 -36.82
CA GLN A 766 18.50 -44.88 -37.97
C GLN A 766 17.67 -46.18 -37.85
N ALA A 767 16.98 -46.54 -38.94
CA ALA A 767 16.02 -47.63 -38.97
C ALA A 767 16.65 -49.00 -38.75
N ASP A 768 17.78 -49.26 -39.41
CA ASP A 768 18.59 -50.46 -39.30
C ASP A 768 19.14 -50.66 -37.89
N TRP A 769 19.56 -49.57 -37.23
CA TRP A 769 19.99 -49.63 -35.83
C TRP A 769 18.84 -49.99 -34.87
N LEU A 770 17.66 -49.36 -35.03
CA LEU A 770 16.48 -49.70 -34.22
C LEU A 770 16.06 -51.17 -34.41
N VAL A 771 16.13 -51.68 -35.64
CA VAL A 771 15.89 -53.10 -35.94
C VAL A 771 16.93 -53.99 -35.27
N MET A 772 18.22 -53.64 -35.34
CA MET A 772 19.29 -54.40 -34.69
C MET A 772 19.09 -54.52 -33.17
N VAL A 773 18.72 -53.41 -32.51
CA VAL A 773 18.41 -53.37 -31.07
C VAL A 773 17.22 -54.27 -30.75
N LYS A 774 16.13 -54.15 -31.52
CA LYS A 774 14.95 -54.99 -31.33
C LYS A 774 15.27 -56.48 -31.52
N ASP A 775 15.96 -56.84 -32.60
CA ASP A 775 16.32 -58.22 -32.88
C ASP A 775 17.22 -58.79 -31.77
N ALA A 776 18.09 -57.96 -31.16
CA ALA A 776 18.91 -58.39 -30.02
C ALA A 776 18.08 -58.73 -28.77
N LEU A 777 17.02 -57.97 -28.53
CA LEU A 777 16.06 -58.22 -27.44
C LEU A 777 15.21 -59.47 -27.73
N ASP A 778 14.71 -59.61 -28.96
CA ASP A 778 13.87 -60.75 -29.38
C ASP A 778 14.64 -62.07 -29.35
N ASP A 779 15.87 -62.08 -29.87
CA ASP A 779 16.73 -63.28 -29.92
C ASP A 779 17.33 -63.63 -28.55
N GLY A 780 17.21 -62.75 -27.56
CA GLY A 780 17.77 -62.96 -26.22
C GLY A 780 19.30 -62.81 -26.14
N ARG A 781 19.93 -62.14 -27.11
CA ARG A 781 21.39 -61.93 -27.16
C ARG A 781 21.93 -61.25 -25.89
N TRP A 782 21.10 -60.42 -25.27
CA TRP A 782 21.42 -59.67 -24.06
C TRP A 782 20.63 -60.14 -22.83
N ALA A 783 19.96 -61.29 -22.89
CA ALA A 783 19.00 -61.67 -21.83
C ALA A 783 19.66 -61.95 -20.46
N ALA A 784 20.93 -62.37 -20.46
CA ALA A 784 21.66 -62.69 -19.24
C ALA A 784 23.13 -62.25 -19.34
N HIS A 785 23.69 -61.85 -18.20
CA HIS A 785 25.11 -61.55 -18.04
C HIS A 785 25.67 -62.34 -16.87
N ARG A 786 26.95 -62.72 -16.96
CA ARG A 786 27.65 -63.39 -15.87
C ARG A 786 28.87 -62.57 -15.48
N THR A 787 28.92 -62.14 -14.22
CA THR A 787 30.00 -61.30 -13.71
C THR A 787 31.30 -62.10 -13.58
N THR A 788 32.42 -61.40 -13.37
CA THR A 788 33.74 -62.00 -13.07
C THR A 788 33.71 -62.86 -11.79
N GLU A 789 32.81 -62.57 -10.87
CA GLU A 789 32.55 -63.34 -9.64
C GLU A 789 31.56 -64.51 -9.84
N ASN A 790 31.22 -64.81 -11.10
CA ASN A 790 30.36 -65.92 -11.51
C ASN A 790 28.90 -65.80 -11.00
N GLN A 791 28.45 -64.58 -10.69
CA GLN A 791 27.04 -64.29 -10.38
C GLN A 791 26.25 -64.09 -11.68
N GLU A 792 25.03 -64.63 -11.73
CA GLU A 792 24.14 -64.48 -12.88
C GLU A 792 23.22 -63.28 -12.71
N GLY A 793 23.18 -62.41 -13.73
CA GLY A 793 22.23 -61.30 -13.83
C GLY A 793 21.24 -61.51 -14.98
N ALA A 794 20.00 -61.09 -14.79
CA ALA A 794 18.99 -61.01 -15.83
C ALA A 794 18.82 -59.55 -16.29
N LEU A 795 18.69 -59.33 -17.59
CA LEU A 795 18.49 -57.98 -18.13
C LEU A 795 17.18 -57.39 -17.60
N GLU A 796 17.26 -56.22 -16.96
CA GLU A 796 16.08 -55.49 -16.47
C GLU A 796 15.82 -54.25 -17.31
N THR A 797 16.87 -53.48 -17.63
CA THR A 797 16.76 -52.21 -18.36
C THR A 797 17.80 -52.10 -19.48
N ILE A 798 17.38 -51.52 -20.61
CA ILE A 798 18.27 -51.05 -21.68
C ILE A 798 18.09 -49.54 -21.85
N VAL A 799 19.20 -48.81 -21.85
CA VAL A 799 19.25 -47.36 -22.03
C VAL A 799 19.96 -47.02 -23.33
N LEU A 800 19.30 -46.23 -24.17
CA LEU A 800 19.68 -45.95 -25.56
C LEU A 800 19.91 -44.44 -25.74
N GLY A 801 21.11 -44.05 -26.15
CA GLY A 801 21.52 -42.66 -26.37
C GLY A 801 21.26 -42.14 -27.79
N LEU A 802 21.27 -40.81 -27.96
CA LEU A 802 21.17 -40.14 -29.27
C LEU A 802 22.42 -40.37 -30.14
N ASP A 803 23.55 -40.60 -29.48
CA ASP A 803 24.86 -40.97 -30.01
C ASP A 803 24.96 -42.47 -30.39
N TYR A 804 23.85 -43.20 -30.31
CA TYR A 804 23.78 -44.65 -30.49
C TYR A 804 24.50 -45.47 -29.40
N SER A 805 24.82 -44.87 -28.25
CA SER A 805 25.29 -45.62 -27.09
C SER A 805 24.21 -46.56 -26.55
N ILE A 806 24.63 -47.75 -26.10
CA ILE A 806 23.75 -48.77 -25.54
C ILE A 806 24.30 -49.15 -24.16
N LEU A 807 23.50 -48.96 -23.12
CA LEU A 807 23.79 -49.40 -21.77
C LEU A 807 22.78 -50.49 -21.39
N LEU A 808 23.30 -51.63 -20.93
CA LEU A 808 22.51 -52.74 -20.43
C LEU A 808 22.65 -52.83 -18.91
N GLU A 809 21.53 -52.86 -18.21
CA GLU A 809 21.47 -53.01 -16.76
C GLU A 809 20.89 -54.37 -16.39
N TYR A 810 21.70 -55.18 -15.72
CA TYR A 810 21.31 -56.51 -15.28
C TYR A 810 21.11 -56.54 -13.77
N LYS A 811 20.01 -57.16 -13.35
CA LYS A 811 19.72 -57.45 -11.95
C LYS A 811 20.34 -58.77 -11.54
N LEU A 812 21.21 -58.75 -10.54
CA LEU A 812 21.93 -59.92 -10.05
C LEU A 812 21.00 -60.85 -9.25
N LYS A 813 21.17 -62.16 -9.40
CA LYS A 813 20.45 -63.20 -8.64
C LYS A 813 21.27 -63.64 -7.42
N GLY A 814 20.77 -63.43 -6.21
CA GLY A 814 21.43 -63.89 -4.98
C GLY A 814 21.09 -63.06 -3.74
N PRO A 815 21.71 -63.36 -2.58
CA PRO A 815 21.51 -62.63 -1.33
C PRO A 815 22.06 -61.20 -1.35
N ASP A 816 23.01 -60.91 -2.26
CA ASP A 816 23.51 -59.57 -2.53
C ASP A 816 22.72 -58.97 -3.71
N GLU A 817 21.52 -58.45 -3.44
CA GLU A 817 20.72 -57.77 -4.46
C GLU A 817 21.47 -56.53 -4.99
N GLY A 818 21.72 -56.47 -6.30
CA GLY A 818 22.47 -55.38 -6.94
C GLY A 818 22.33 -55.37 -8.46
N TYR A 819 22.91 -54.35 -9.09
CA TYR A 819 22.90 -54.15 -10.54
C TYR A 819 24.31 -54.20 -11.12
N VAL A 820 24.44 -54.70 -12.34
CA VAL A 820 25.66 -54.54 -13.15
C VAL A 820 25.33 -53.85 -14.45
N GLN A 821 26.20 -52.91 -14.85
CA GLN A 821 26.06 -52.12 -16.07
C GLN A 821 27.07 -52.58 -17.11
N VAL A 822 26.63 -52.77 -18.35
CA VAL A 822 27.48 -53.14 -19.49
C VAL A 822 27.24 -52.17 -20.63
N TRP A 823 28.30 -51.51 -21.09
CA TRP A 823 28.27 -50.62 -22.24
C TRP A 823 28.59 -51.37 -23.53
N LEU A 824 27.81 -51.11 -24.58
CA LEU A 824 28.04 -51.64 -25.92
C LEU A 824 28.30 -50.51 -26.91
N ASN A 825 29.10 -50.82 -27.93
CA ASN A 825 29.26 -50.02 -29.13
C ASN A 825 27.95 -49.98 -29.94
N LYS A 826 27.86 -49.06 -30.91
CA LYS A 826 26.71 -48.92 -31.82
C LYS A 826 26.31 -50.22 -32.53
N ASP A 827 27.24 -51.14 -32.76
CA ASP A 827 27.01 -52.43 -33.42
C ASP A 827 26.54 -53.55 -32.46
N GLY A 828 26.41 -53.26 -31.16
CA GLY A 828 25.99 -54.20 -30.13
C GLY A 828 27.12 -55.07 -29.55
N THR A 829 28.39 -54.78 -29.89
CA THR A 829 29.56 -55.43 -29.27
C THR A 829 29.96 -54.75 -27.96
N PRO A 830 30.48 -55.47 -26.95
CA PRO A 830 30.97 -54.85 -25.72
C PRO A 830 32.06 -53.82 -25.98
N VAL A 831 32.00 -52.69 -25.28
CA VAL A 831 33.12 -51.72 -25.27
C VAL A 831 34.32 -52.43 -24.62
N SER A 832 35.43 -52.55 -25.34
CA SER A 832 36.66 -53.11 -24.78
C SER A 832 37.24 -52.14 -23.76
N ASN A 833 37.23 -52.51 -22.48
CA ASN A 833 37.97 -51.79 -21.44
C ASN A 833 39.49 -51.89 -21.71
N GLU A 834 40.05 -50.96 -22.49
CA GLU A 834 41.46 -50.59 -22.38
C GLU A 834 41.62 -49.45 -21.37
N SER A 835 41.24 -49.73 -20.12
CA SER A 835 41.79 -49.10 -18.92
C SER A 835 41.17 -49.82 -17.73
N GLY A 836 41.92 -50.79 -17.19
CA GLY A 836 41.68 -51.24 -15.83
C GLY A 836 42.12 -50.12 -14.89
N ASP A 837 41.18 -49.67 -14.07
CA ASP A 837 41.46 -49.14 -12.73
C ASP A 837 40.76 -50.05 -11.72
#